data_AF-A0A398BI01-F1
#
_entry.id   AF-A0A398BI01-F1
#
_cell.length_a   1.000
_cell.length_b   1.000
_cell.length_c   1.000
_cell.angle_alpha   90.00
_cell.angle_beta   90.00
_cell.angle_gamma   90.00
#
_symmetry.space_group_name_H-M   'P 1'
#
loop_
_entity.id
_entity.type
_entity.pdbx_description
1 polymer ?
#
loop_
_entity_poly.entity_id
_entity_poly.type
_entity_poly.pdbx_seq_one_letter_code
_entity_poly.pdbx_strand_id
1 'polypeptide(L)'
;MPYSQKQWQDRIKDAQGNIIQEGTPFSAGNMNRMEQGIADAHAQLEEAGRQKQTLIHGLSVLNGGVDAPVNIEIEGCTRIPMQNTVLDPLKYYVLADKRTKLKWADASITAGVAKFTAKAERPTLIRVANFEGKVAGITLENPHNAKYKITDTILAIPPSFSSEVSQGAYSNLYSLNSANSVHGSSVNGGIAQHLFSFDIIAEVERQLGRIPRSTVADKVQWLKDNVSKITCNWHGFGSSVGGNKASLKVWLNASNVWSTTVATTTNAAVSKLALNTTAEHSDSNGFLHFLAYAEPTDGSATPSLINTDYVELEIELKPEAILHAPRVPLYEVTKEHYDAINVTMLEDEVLRRYPSVEGVQHLQNPYIMAEGENLLPPFSEWTLNPNAKILSQYELELNATASGQISSVIIPVKKGFSYTVSGEGMYYGRKESASGAIVLTTSTKTFTADSDFNLYFYTFNSEAGTFLFKNPMLTLGATAKPFVPQNKSYALFETKLGKIGDVADRLFEQDAKYFKRKVIEDAVLDGSSTWYVTDAGGYKLFWTPIASNGKGLGVVSKHNGALLKITTDAYTGTDKTGDLAYPRDNNFVFLTVSDQDTGFAETYTPTGDEIKAYFNGWKVKTVDPTTFKPTAWVSVVDGTDAPTQTLDYVKANKAANYTPYKLSYVLAIPKVEEIRSEGAISVNGLTQVEVGGGVVMKETATAFQFSSAGNITNGYVLNSASNNPLAYQAEKIIAVYKNGIVDRDWVVQTSNAYGKVRVAIEPSKYEATAKYEIRYIVNNRQAFTSSPVNVSAQFANNVRSALEDATKKVEDNTTAISVNTNILYDVLKRLKAGGL
;
A
#
# COMPACT_ATOMS: atom_id res chain seq x y z
N MET A 1 -14.61 -82.40 39.20
CA MET A 1 -13.59 -82.63 38.14
C MET A 1 -12.94 -81.30 37.83
N PRO A 2 -11.61 -81.21 37.79
CA PRO A 2 -10.88 -79.95 37.61
C PRO A 2 -11.04 -79.41 36.18
N TYR A 3 -11.33 -78.12 36.05
CA TYR A 3 -11.30 -77.40 34.77
C TYR A 3 -9.84 -77.11 34.41
N SER A 4 -9.35 -77.72 33.34
CA SER A 4 -8.06 -77.40 32.75
C SER A 4 -8.25 -76.21 31.79
N GLN A 5 -7.61 -75.09 32.11
CA GLN A 5 -7.61 -73.90 31.27
C GLN A 5 -6.80 -74.19 29.98
N LYS A 6 -7.48 -74.34 28.84
CA LYS A 6 -6.79 -74.41 27.54
C LYS A 6 -6.25 -73.03 27.17
N GLN A 7 -4.95 -72.93 26.91
CA GLN A 7 -4.34 -71.75 26.32
C GLN A 7 -4.84 -71.54 24.89
N TRP A 8 -4.89 -70.28 24.46
CA TRP A 8 -5.24 -69.86 23.09
C TRP A 8 -4.31 -70.55 22.07
N GLN A 9 -4.88 -71.14 21.02
CA GLN A 9 -4.12 -71.79 19.93
C GLN A 9 -4.44 -71.08 18.62
N ASP A 10 -3.41 -70.52 17.96
CA ASP A 10 -3.53 -69.73 16.72
C ASP A 10 -4.05 -70.56 15.52
N ARG A 11 -3.92 -71.89 15.61
CA ARG A 11 -4.42 -72.86 14.63
C ARG A 11 -5.02 -74.06 15.36
N ILE A 12 -6.30 -74.32 15.15
CA ILE A 12 -6.96 -75.54 15.63
C ILE A 12 -6.80 -76.60 14.54
N LYS A 13 -6.26 -77.77 14.91
CA LYS A 13 -6.05 -78.90 14.00
C LYS A 13 -6.97 -80.07 14.35
N ASP A 14 -7.38 -80.83 13.34
CA ASP A 14 -8.06 -82.13 13.54
C ASP A 14 -7.07 -83.21 14.03
N ALA A 15 -7.60 -84.41 14.32
CA ALA A 15 -6.82 -85.54 14.78
C ALA A 15 -5.81 -86.07 13.74
N GLN A 16 -5.95 -85.65 12.48
CA GLN A 16 -5.07 -85.98 11.36
C GLN A 16 -4.02 -84.88 11.10
N GLY A 17 -4.06 -83.78 11.86
CA GLY A 17 -3.11 -82.68 11.78
C GLY A 17 -3.48 -81.56 10.79
N ASN A 18 -4.65 -81.62 10.15
CA ASN A 18 -5.13 -80.58 9.23
C ASN A 18 -5.71 -79.40 10.01
N ILE A 19 -5.44 -78.17 9.55
CA ILE A 19 -5.99 -76.95 10.18
C ILE A 19 -7.48 -76.87 9.85
N ILE A 20 -8.33 -76.90 10.88
CA ILE A 20 -9.80 -76.82 10.75
C ILE A 20 -10.34 -75.43 11.12
N GLN A 21 -9.56 -74.62 11.84
CA GLN A 21 -9.85 -73.22 12.11
C GLN A 21 -8.53 -72.46 12.28
N GLU A 22 -8.33 -71.41 11.49
CA GLU A 22 -7.19 -70.50 11.60
C GLU A 22 -7.71 -69.13 12.06
N GLY A 23 -7.16 -68.60 13.15
CA GLY A 23 -7.43 -67.22 13.54
C GLY A 23 -6.82 -66.26 12.51
N THR A 24 -7.37 -65.05 12.36
CA THR A 24 -6.69 -64.03 11.54
C THR A 24 -5.30 -63.77 12.13
N PRO A 25 -4.20 -64.03 11.40
CA PRO A 25 -2.87 -63.94 11.97
C PRO A 25 -2.60 -62.50 12.44
N PHE A 26 -2.28 -62.33 13.73
CA PHE A 26 -1.78 -61.08 14.27
C PHE A 26 -0.33 -60.88 13.79
N SER A 27 -0.16 -60.52 12.52
CA SER A 27 1.14 -60.25 11.91
C SER A 27 1.62 -58.84 12.25
N ALA A 28 2.93 -58.63 12.33
CA ALA A 28 3.53 -57.30 12.52
C ALA A 28 3.04 -56.28 11.46
N GLY A 29 2.77 -56.73 10.23
CA GLY A 29 2.20 -55.88 9.19
C GLY A 29 0.76 -55.41 9.48
N ASN A 30 -0.06 -56.24 10.13
CA ASN A 30 -1.41 -55.86 10.55
C ASN A 30 -1.36 -54.91 11.78
N MET A 31 -0.37 -55.07 12.65
CA MET A 31 -0.12 -54.18 13.78
C MET A 31 0.34 -52.79 13.34
N ASN A 32 1.28 -52.70 12.40
CA ASN A 32 1.74 -51.43 11.82
C ASN A 32 0.59 -50.64 11.14
N ARG A 33 -0.37 -51.34 10.52
CA ARG A 33 -1.56 -50.69 9.93
C ARG A 33 -2.52 -50.15 10.99
N MET A 34 -2.65 -50.82 12.13
CA MET A 34 -3.45 -50.32 13.26
C MET A 34 -2.77 -49.14 13.95
N GLU A 35 -1.45 -49.18 14.15
CA GLU A 35 -0.69 -48.04 14.70
C GLU A 35 -0.80 -46.81 13.80
N GLN A 36 -0.64 -46.97 12.49
CA GLN A 36 -0.86 -45.89 11.53
C GLN A 36 -2.32 -45.39 11.58
N GLY A 37 -3.30 -46.30 11.58
CA GLY A 37 -4.72 -45.92 11.66
C GLY A 37 -5.09 -45.19 12.95
N ILE A 38 -4.50 -45.56 14.10
CA ILE A 38 -4.67 -44.87 15.37
C ILE A 38 -3.99 -43.49 15.33
N ALA A 39 -2.78 -43.40 14.77
CA ALA A 39 -2.07 -42.14 14.60
C ALA A 39 -2.85 -41.17 13.67
N ASP A 40 -3.37 -41.67 12.55
CA ASP A 40 -4.18 -40.92 11.60
C ASP A 40 -5.50 -40.47 12.25
N ALA A 41 -6.18 -41.35 13.00
CA ALA A 41 -7.41 -41.00 13.72
C ALA A 41 -7.15 -39.97 14.83
N HIS A 42 -6.02 -40.08 15.54
CA HIS A 42 -5.62 -39.09 16.53
C HIS A 42 -5.32 -37.73 15.88
N ALA A 43 -4.57 -37.71 14.77
CA ALA A 43 -4.31 -36.49 14.00
C ALA A 43 -5.60 -35.84 13.48
N GLN A 44 -6.56 -36.63 13.00
CA GLN A 44 -7.87 -36.13 12.56
C GLN A 44 -8.69 -35.55 13.73
N LEU A 45 -8.62 -36.15 14.92
CA LEU A 45 -9.28 -35.62 16.12
C LEU A 45 -8.64 -34.30 16.59
N GLU A 46 -7.31 -34.20 16.54
CA GLU A 46 -6.57 -32.97 16.81
C GLU A 46 -6.93 -31.84 15.84
N GLU A 47 -7.09 -32.17 14.55
CA GLU A 47 -7.50 -31.21 13.53
C GLU A 47 -8.97 -30.79 13.69
N ALA A 48 -9.86 -31.71 14.10
CA ALA A 48 -11.26 -31.42 14.41
C ALA A 48 -11.43 -30.48 15.63
N GLY A 49 -10.45 -30.44 16.53
CA GLY A 49 -10.39 -29.52 17.67
C GLY A 49 -9.95 -28.09 17.33
N ARG A 50 -9.70 -27.79 16.04
CA ARG A 50 -9.18 -26.51 15.59
C ARG A 50 -10.12 -25.84 14.60
N GLN A 51 -10.11 -24.51 14.62
CA GLN A 51 -10.79 -23.66 13.66
C GLN A 51 -9.75 -22.96 12.78
N LYS A 52 -10.05 -22.88 11.48
CA LYS A 52 -9.25 -22.17 10.50
C LYS A 52 -10.07 -21.02 9.92
N GLN A 53 -9.50 -19.81 9.96
CA GLN A 53 -10.11 -18.62 9.41
C GLN A 53 -9.12 -17.89 8.49
N THR A 54 -9.57 -17.54 7.28
CA THR A 54 -8.77 -16.72 6.37
C THR A 54 -8.98 -15.24 6.71
N LEU A 55 -7.87 -14.56 6.98
CA LEU A 55 -7.77 -13.12 7.13
C LEU A 55 -7.28 -12.50 5.83
N ILE A 56 -7.78 -11.29 5.56
CA ILE A 56 -7.39 -10.47 4.41
C ILE A 56 -6.72 -9.19 4.91
N HIS A 57 -6.04 -8.46 4.02
CA HIS A 57 -5.52 -7.13 4.35
C HIS A 57 -6.59 -6.24 5.00
N GLY A 58 -6.18 -5.40 5.96
CA GLY A 58 -7.04 -4.48 6.70
C GLY A 58 -7.69 -5.10 7.92
N LEU A 59 -8.79 -4.49 8.37
CA LEU A 59 -9.51 -4.89 9.57
C LEU A 59 -10.34 -6.16 9.34
N SER A 60 -10.14 -7.13 10.22
CA SER A 60 -10.85 -8.40 10.30
C SER A 60 -11.22 -8.73 11.75
N VAL A 61 -12.09 -9.71 11.97
CA VAL A 61 -12.45 -10.19 13.32
C VAL A 61 -12.25 -11.70 13.35
N LEU A 62 -11.40 -12.18 14.26
CA LEU A 62 -11.29 -13.60 14.58
C LEU A 62 -12.42 -14.00 15.51
N ASN A 63 -12.98 -15.18 15.30
CA ASN A 63 -14.05 -15.72 16.13
C ASN A 63 -13.59 -17.00 16.83
N GLY A 64 -12.97 -16.86 18.00
CA GLY A 64 -12.61 -17.97 18.87
C GLY A 64 -13.75 -18.32 19.82
N GLY A 65 -14.04 -19.61 19.98
CA GLY A 65 -14.97 -20.08 21.02
C GLY A 65 -14.37 -20.09 22.43
N VAL A 66 -13.03 -20.07 22.50
CA VAL A 66 -12.22 -20.09 23.73
C VAL A 66 -10.97 -19.23 23.50
N ASP A 67 -10.31 -18.84 24.59
CA ASP A 67 -9.04 -18.13 24.52
C ASP A 67 -7.94 -19.11 24.08
N ALA A 68 -7.23 -18.79 23.00
CA ALA A 68 -6.23 -19.69 22.45
C ALA A 68 -5.09 -18.94 21.74
N PRO A 69 -3.86 -19.47 21.74
CA PRO A 69 -2.82 -19.03 20.83
C PRO A 69 -3.25 -19.21 19.37
N VAL A 70 -2.82 -18.31 18.50
CA VAL A 70 -3.08 -18.39 17.06
C VAL A 70 -1.81 -18.80 16.32
N ASN A 71 -1.91 -19.81 15.47
CA ASN A 71 -0.90 -20.16 14.47
C ASN A 71 -1.20 -19.43 13.15
N ILE A 72 -0.18 -18.83 12.56
CA ILE A 72 -0.28 -17.97 11.38
C ILE A 72 0.49 -18.59 10.21
N GLU A 73 -0.20 -18.80 9.09
CA GLU A 73 0.41 -19.10 7.79
C GLU A 73 0.10 -17.95 6.81
N ILE A 74 1.13 -17.41 6.16
CA ILE A 74 0.98 -16.32 5.19
C ILE A 74 1.50 -16.78 3.83
N GLU A 75 0.64 -16.71 2.83
CA GLU A 75 1.03 -16.94 1.44
C GLU A 75 1.62 -15.67 0.82
N GLY A 76 2.66 -15.84 0.01
CA GLY A 76 3.24 -14.77 -0.79
C GLY A 76 2.28 -14.15 -1.79
N CYS A 77 2.57 -12.91 -2.17
CA CYS A 77 1.75 -12.15 -3.11
C CYS A 77 2.70 -11.31 -3.98
N THR A 78 2.42 -11.26 -5.28
CA THR A 78 3.12 -10.37 -6.21
C THR A 78 2.10 -9.50 -6.94
N ARG A 79 2.45 -8.24 -7.13
CA ARG A 79 1.69 -7.29 -7.96
C ARG A 79 2.61 -6.70 -9.01
N ILE A 80 2.11 -6.69 -10.25
CA ILE A 80 2.84 -6.22 -11.42
C ILE A 80 1.91 -5.34 -12.26
N PRO A 81 2.09 -4.01 -12.22
CA PRO A 81 1.36 -3.09 -13.07
C PRO A 81 1.58 -3.39 -14.56
N MET A 82 0.51 -3.49 -15.34
CA MET A 82 0.57 -3.92 -16.74
C MET A 82 0.44 -2.79 -17.77
N GLN A 83 0.43 -1.50 -17.37
CA GLN A 83 0.14 -0.39 -18.28
C GLN A 83 1.18 -0.18 -19.39
N ASN A 84 2.41 -0.67 -19.21
CA ASN A 84 3.44 -0.60 -20.23
C ASN A 84 3.52 -1.88 -21.08
N THR A 85 2.68 -2.88 -20.80
CA THR A 85 2.72 -4.21 -21.40
C THR A 85 1.60 -4.34 -22.44
N VAL A 86 1.90 -4.96 -23.58
CA VAL A 86 0.86 -5.43 -24.52
C VAL A 86 0.12 -6.59 -23.87
N LEU A 87 -1.18 -6.42 -23.63
CA LEU A 87 -1.96 -7.38 -22.85
C LEU A 87 -2.30 -8.62 -23.69
N ASP A 88 -2.27 -9.81 -23.07
CA ASP A 88 -2.57 -11.07 -23.76
C ASP A 88 -4.10 -11.29 -23.84
N PRO A 89 -4.69 -11.39 -25.05
CA PRO A 89 -6.14 -11.54 -25.22
C PRO A 89 -6.71 -12.84 -24.61
N LEU A 90 -5.87 -13.82 -24.27
CA LEU A 90 -6.29 -15.07 -23.61
C LEU A 90 -6.33 -14.96 -22.09
N LYS A 91 -5.95 -13.80 -21.53
CA LYS A 91 -5.87 -13.55 -20.08
C LYS A 91 -6.96 -12.60 -19.59
N TYR A 92 -7.12 -12.58 -18.28
CA TYR A 92 -8.13 -11.80 -17.57
C TYR A 92 -7.47 -10.68 -16.78
N TYR A 93 -8.10 -9.51 -16.77
CA TYR A 93 -7.52 -8.32 -16.15
C TYR A 93 -8.51 -7.60 -15.24
N VAL A 94 -7.95 -6.93 -14.23
CA VAL A 94 -8.66 -6.00 -13.36
C VAL A 94 -7.97 -4.64 -13.37
N LEU A 95 -8.74 -3.58 -13.52
CA LEU A 95 -8.37 -2.22 -13.19
C LEU A 95 -8.95 -1.90 -11.81
N ALA A 96 -8.09 -1.76 -10.81
CA ALA A 96 -8.49 -1.45 -9.43
C ALA A 96 -8.21 0.02 -9.08
N ASP A 97 -8.70 0.93 -9.92
CA ASP A 97 -8.64 2.38 -9.66
C ASP A 97 -9.91 3.08 -10.15
N LYS A 98 -10.41 4.03 -9.36
CA LYS A 98 -11.62 4.80 -9.69
C LYS A 98 -11.30 5.95 -10.65
N ARG A 99 -10.07 6.46 -10.64
CA ARG A 99 -9.67 7.73 -11.29
C ARG A 99 -8.73 7.54 -12.48
N THR A 100 -8.54 6.31 -12.93
CA THR A 100 -7.84 6.00 -14.18
C THR A 100 -8.81 5.32 -15.12
N LYS A 101 -8.76 5.71 -16.39
CA LYS A 101 -9.51 5.06 -17.47
C LYS A 101 -8.52 4.52 -18.49
N LEU A 102 -8.89 3.41 -19.11
CA LEU A 102 -8.16 2.78 -20.20
C LEU A 102 -8.95 3.01 -21.48
N LYS A 103 -8.32 3.65 -22.45
CA LYS A 103 -8.86 3.85 -23.79
C LYS A 103 -8.16 2.88 -24.75
N TRP A 104 -8.96 2.16 -25.50
CA TRP A 104 -8.54 1.14 -26.47
C TRP A 104 -8.48 1.72 -27.89
N ALA A 105 -7.85 1.02 -28.84
CA ALA A 105 -7.73 1.50 -30.22
C ALA A 105 -9.08 1.67 -30.91
N ASP A 106 -10.10 0.90 -30.52
CA ASP A 106 -11.49 1.04 -30.98
C ASP A 106 -12.26 2.17 -30.28
N ALA A 107 -11.57 3.02 -29.53
CA ALA A 107 -12.08 4.14 -28.74
C ALA A 107 -13.02 3.77 -27.58
N SER A 108 -13.24 2.48 -27.31
CA SER A 108 -13.96 2.07 -26.10
C SER A 108 -13.15 2.41 -24.84
N ILE A 109 -13.86 2.65 -23.74
CA ILE A 109 -13.26 3.08 -22.47
C ILE A 109 -13.62 2.08 -21.37
N THR A 110 -12.61 1.59 -20.66
CA THR A 110 -12.76 0.90 -19.38
C THR A 110 -12.46 1.89 -18.26
N ALA A 111 -13.40 2.11 -17.34
CA ALA A 111 -13.28 3.08 -16.26
C ALA A 111 -13.85 2.54 -14.95
N GLY A 112 -13.43 3.13 -13.83
CA GLY A 112 -13.79 2.65 -12.50
C GLY A 112 -13.13 1.32 -12.16
N VAL A 113 -13.55 0.72 -11.05
CA VAL A 113 -13.10 -0.62 -10.68
C VAL A 113 -13.76 -1.65 -11.61
N ALA A 114 -12.99 -2.16 -12.56
CA ALA A 114 -13.53 -2.90 -13.70
C ALA A 114 -12.71 -4.16 -14.00
N LYS A 115 -13.40 -5.19 -14.50
CA LYS A 115 -12.81 -6.40 -15.07
C LYS A 115 -13.05 -6.47 -16.57
N PHE A 116 -12.07 -6.96 -17.32
CA PHE A 116 -12.19 -7.13 -18.78
C PHE A 116 -11.21 -8.20 -19.33
N THR A 117 -11.50 -8.68 -20.54
CA THR A 117 -10.57 -9.48 -21.36
C THR A 117 -9.80 -8.55 -22.30
N ALA A 118 -8.50 -8.80 -22.49
CA ALA A 118 -7.63 -7.89 -23.25
C ALA A 118 -7.86 -7.93 -24.77
N LYS A 119 -7.36 -6.88 -25.45
CA LYS A 119 -7.48 -6.68 -26.91
C LYS A 119 -6.15 -6.81 -27.69
N ALA A 120 -5.17 -7.56 -27.15
CA ALA A 120 -3.85 -7.73 -27.77
C ALA A 120 -3.09 -6.40 -28.01
N GLU A 121 -3.30 -5.41 -27.15
CA GLU A 121 -2.72 -4.07 -27.28
C GLU A 121 -2.38 -3.48 -25.91
N ARG A 122 -1.67 -2.35 -25.92
CA ARG A 122 -1.39 -1.56 -24.72
C ARG A 122 -2.48 -0.49 -24.56
N PRO A 123 -3.10 -0.33 -23.38
CA PRO A 123 -4.11 0.69 -23.18
C PRO A 123 -3.52 2.11 -23.20
N THR A 124 -4.26 3.05 -23.78
CA THR A 124 -4.01 4.48 -23.57
C THR A 124 -4.59 4.90 -22.23
N LEU A 125 -3.81 5.63 -21.43
CA LEU A 125 -4.23 6.04 -20.08
C LEU A 125 -4.93 7.40 -20.13
N ILE A 126 -6.07 7.49 -19.44
CA ILE A 126 -6.72 8.76 -19.09
C ILE A 126 -6.74 8.88 -17.57
N ARG A 127 -6.09 9.90 -17.03
CA ARG A 127 -6.07 10.17 -15.60
C ARG A 127 -7.05 11.26 -15.23
N VAL A 128 -7.85 11.04 -14.19
CA VAL A 128 -8.79 12.01 -13.62
C VAL A 128 -8.18 12.62 -12.36
N ALA A 129 -7.81 13.89 -12.44
CA ALA A 129 -7.36 14.69 -11.31
C ALA A 129 -8.54 15.49 -10.72
N ASN A 130 -8.68 15.52 -9.40
CA ASN A 130 -9.71 16.29 -8.70
C ASN A 130 -9.19 16.71 -7.30
N PHE A 131 -10.03 17.35 -6.50
CA PHE A 131 -9.66 17.80 -5.15
C PHE A 131 -9.91 16.76 -4.04
N GLU A 132 -10.17 15.50 -4.39
CA GLU A 132 -10.36 14.44 -3.38
C GLU A 132 -9.06 14.25 -2.57
N GLY A 133 -9.21 14.16 -1.24
CA GLY A 133 -8.07 14.07 -0.33
C GLY A 133 -7.25 15.35 -0.15
N LYS A 134 -7.69 16.49 -0.70
CA LYS A 134 -7.01 17.78 -0.52
C LYS A 134 -7.17 18.31 0.90
N VAL A 135 -6.04 18.64 1.53
CA VAL A 135 -5.98 19.40 2.78
C VAL A 135 -5.52 20.83 2.45
N ALA A 136 -6.27 21.84 2.89
CA ALA A 136 -5.97 23.24 2.61
C ALA A 136 -4.58 23.64 3.12
N GLY A 137 -3.80 24.34 2.27
CA GLY A 137 -2.43 24.74 2.58
C GLY A 137 -1.38 23.61 2.53
N ILE A 138 -1.78 22.36 2.25
CA ILE A 138 -0.90 21.19 2.19
C ILE A 138 -0.91 20.59 0.78
N THR A 139 0.26 20.21 0.26
CA THR A 139 0.43 19.61 -1.08
C THR A 139 0.89 18.15 -1.06
N LEU A 140 1.03 17.56 0.14
CA LEU A 140 1.56 16.22 0.33
C LEU A 140 0.63 15.15 -0.25
N GLU A 141 -0.66 15.19 0.08
CA GLU A 141 -1.65 14.22 -0.39
C GLU A 141 -2.14 14.56 -1.80
N ASN A 142 -2.53 15.83 -1.99
CA ASN A 142 -3.06 16.35 -3.24
C ASN A 142 -2.36 17.69 -3.60
N PRO A 143 -1.62 17.75 -4.71
CA PRO A 143 -0.80 18.91 -5.06
C PRO A 143 -1.61 20.06 -5.70
N HIS A 144 -2.86 19.82 -6.08
CA HIS A 144 -3.70 20.80 -6.76
C HIS A 144 -4.13 21.92 -5.81
N ASN A 145 -4.51 23.07 -6.36
CA ASN A 145 -4.91 24.24 -5.59
C ASN A 145 -6.14 24.92 -6.21
N ALA A 146 -7.09 25.31 -5.37
CA ALA A 146 -8.19 26.20 -5.73
C ALA A 146 -8.09 27.52 -4.97
N LYS A 147 -8.25 28.63 -5.69
CA LYS A 147 -8.15 29.99 -5.16
C LYS A 147 -9.29 30.86 -5.65
N TYR A 148 -9.58 31.95 -4.96
CA TYR A 148 -10.66 32.85 -5.38
C TYR A 148 -10.22 34.31 -5.34
N LYS A 149 -10.97 35.15 -6.09
CA LYS A 149 -10.83 36.60 -6.06
C LYS A 149 -12.20 37.25 -6.30
N ILE A 150 -12.50 38.31 -5.55
CA ILE A 150 -13.83 38.93 -5.54
C ILE A 150 -13.80 40.46 -5.58
N THR A 151 -12.63 41.07 -5.68
CA THR A 151 -12.49 42.54 -5.65
C THR A 151 -12.18 43.14 -7.02
N ASP A 152 -11.68 42.33 -7.96
CA ASP A 152 -11.17 42.83 -9.23
C ASP A 152 -12.30 43.06 -10.24
N THR A 153 -12.18 44.15 -11.00
CA THR A 153 -13.10 44.49 -12.09
C THR A 153 -12.67 43.92 -13.45
N ILE A 154 -11.57 43.15 -13.46
CA ILE A 154 -11.04 42.42 -14.60
C ILE A 154 -10.71 41.00 -14.18
N LEU A 155 -10.59 40.09 -15.17
CA LEU A 155 -10.13 38.74 -14.90
C LEU A 155 -8.67 38.78 -14.47
N ALA A 156 -8.43 38.34 -13.24
CA ALA A 156 -7.12 38.29 -12.62
C ALA A 156 -6.23 37.24 -13.31
N ILE A 157 -4.92 37.48 -13.34
CA ILE A 157 -3.94 36.51 -13.82
C ILE A 157 -3.62 35.49 -12.70
N PRO A 158 -3.25 34.24 -13.00
CA PRO A 158 -3.07 33.20 -11.98
C PRO A 158 -2.13 33.57 -10.82
N PRO A 159 -0.96 34.21 -11.03
CA PRO A 159 -0.07 34.59 -9.92
C PRO A 159 -0.67 35.63 -8.95
N SER A 160 -1.70 36.37 -9.38
CA SER A 160 -2.33 37.42 -8.56
C SER A 160 -3.40 36.89 -7.60
N PHE A 161 -3.68 35.58 -7.60
CA PHE A 161 -4.55 34.92 -6.64
C PHE A 161 -3.76 34.56 -5.37
N SER A 162 -3.99 35.32 -4.29
CA SER A 162 -3.36 35.09 -2.98
C SER A 162 -4.22 34.27 -2.02
N SER A 163 -5.53 34.18 -2.25
CA SER A 163 -6.48 33.55 -1.32
C SER A 163 -6.84 32.13 -1.74
N GLU A 164 -6.28 31.14 -1.05
CA GLU A 164 -6.72 29.73 -1.15
C GLU A 164 -8.10 29.55 -0.53
N VAL A 165 -8.89 28.63 -1.08
CA VAL A 165 -10.19 28.27 -0.53
C VAL A 165 -10.04 27.54 0.82
N SER A 166 -11.09 27.59 1.65
CA SER A 166 -11.10 26.89 2.95
C SER A 166 -11.21 25.37 2.78
N GLN A 167 -10.93 24.61 3.85
CA GLN A 167 -11.11 23.16 3.83
C GLN A 167 -12.56 22.75 3.48
N GLY A 168 -13.56 23.45 4.02
CA GLY A 168 -14.96 23.18 3.72
C GLY A 168 -15.30 23.41 2.24
N ALA A 169 -14.67 24.42 1.61
CA ALA A 169 -14.79 24.64 0.18
C ALA A 169 -14.15 23.51 -0.63
N TYR A 170 -12.95 23.02 -0.27
CA TYR A 170 -12.38 21.84 -0.94
C TYR A 170 -13.28 20.59 -0.81
N SER A 171 -13.93 20.40 0.35
CA SER A 171 -14.90 19.31 0.54
C SER A 171 -16.09 19.38 -0.42
N ASN A 172 -16.44 20.59 -0.85
CA ASN A 172 -17.49 20.86 -1.82
C ASN A 172 -17.01 20.78 -3.28
N LEU A 173 -15.72 20.53 -3.56
CA LEU A 173 -15.18 20.58 -4.93
C LEU A 173 -14.88 19.21 -5.55
N TYR A 174 -14.87 18.13 -4.78
CA TYR A 174 -14.41 16.82 -5.25
C TYR A 174 -15.53 15.81 -5.58
N SER A 175 -16.79 16.13 -5.31
CA SER A 175 -17.92 15.25 -5.62
C SER A 175 -19.14 16.05 -6.03
N LEU A 176 -19.83 15.60 -7.08
CA LEU A 176 -21.09 16.19 -7.51
C LEU A 176 -22.22 15.82 -6.54
N ASN A 177 -22.56 16.73 -5.62
CA ASN A 177 -23.55 16.47 -4.56
C ASN A 177 -24.44 17.69 -4.25
N SER A 178 -24.41 18.73 -5.10
CA SER A 178 -25.09 20.01 -4.93
C SER A 178 -24.63 20.85 -3.73
N ALA A 179 -23.53 20.49 -3.06
CA ALA A 179 -22.90 21.31 -2.04
C ALA A 179 -21.89 22.25 -2.72
N ASN A 180 -22.28 23.52 -2.86
CA ASN A 180 -21.48 24.47 -3.64
C ASN A 180 -20.38 25.15 -2.80
N SER A 181 -19.19 25.30 -3.39
CA SER A 181 -18.25 26.36 -3.02
C SER A 181 -18.69 27.67 -3.69
N VAL A 182 -19.01 28.67 -2.87
CA VAL A 182 -19.60 29.94 -3.32
C VAL A 182 -18.62 31.09 -3.07
N HIS A 183 -18.35 31.87 -4.11
CA HIS A 183 -17.55 33.10 -4.02
C HIS A 183 -18.30 34.26 -4.67
N GLY A 184 -18.29 35.42 -4.02
CA GLY A 184 -19.15 36.54 -4.42
C GLY A 184 -18.51 37.92 -4.26
N SER A 185 -18.87 38.83 -5.16
CA SER A 185 -18.51 40.25 -5.13
C SER A 185 -19.75 41.14 -5.08
N SER A 186 -19.71 42.16 -4.24
CA SER A 186 -20.65 43.29 -4.23
C SER A 186 -19.99 44.62 -4.59
N VAL A 187 -18.70 44.60 -4.97
CA VAL A 187 -17.97 45.80 -5.39
C VAL A 187 -18.42 46.17 -6.80
N ASN A 188 -18.79 47.43 -7.05
CA ASN A 188 -19.21 47.88 -8.39
C ASN A 188 -18.19 47.51 -9.47
N GLY A 189 -18.64 46.82 -10.53
CA GLY A 189 -17.82 46.27 -11.60
C GLY A 189 -17.05 45.00 -11.22
N GLY A 190 -17.11 44.58 -9.96
CA GLY A 190 -16.36 43.44 -9.43
C GLY A 190 -16.87 42.11 -9.97
N ILE A 191 -15.93 41.21 -10.25
CA ILE A 191 -16.16 39.91 -10.87
C ILE A 191 -15.82 38.82 -9.85
N ALA A 192 -16.78 37.94 -9.54
CA ALA A 192 -16.50 36.74 -8.75
C ALA A 192 -15.72 35.72 -9.58
N GLN A 193 -14.55 35.32 -9.07
CA GLN A 193 -13.55 34.51 -9.78
C GLN A 193 -13.10 33.33 -8.92
N HIS A 194 -13.13 32.12 -9.50
CA HIS A 194 -12.68 30.88 -8.88
C HIS A 194 -11.65 30.19 -9.79
N LEU A 195 -10.39 30.22 -9.37
CA LEU A 195 -9.23 29.65 -10.06
C LEU A 195 -8.98 28.22 -9.60
N PHE A 196 -8.84 27.30 -10.55
CA PHE A 196 -8.41 25.91 -10.31
C PHE A 196 -7.05 25.70 -10.96
N SER A 197 -6.07 25.24 -10.18
CA SER A 197 -4.70 25.00 -10.61
C SER A 197 -4.33 23.55 -10.38
N PHE A 198 -4.05 22.83 -11.47
CA PHE A 198 -3.70 21.41 -11.44
C PHE A 198 -2.23 21.21 -11.78
N ASP A 199 -1.45 20.73 -10.81
CA ASP A 199 -0.10 20.20 -11.01
C ASP A 199 -0.16 18.87 -11.79
N ILE A 200 0.06 18.94 -13.11
CA ILE A 200 -0.03 17.76 -13.98
C ILE A 200 1.21 16.87 -13.89
N ILE A 201 2.38 17.41 -13.52
CA ILE A 201 3.59 16.60 -13.27
C ILE A 201 3.35 15.71 -12.07
N ALA A 202 2.95 16.30 -10.94
CA ALA A 202 2.76 15.56 -9.71
C ALA A 202 1.61 14.55 -9.82
N GLU A 203 0.54 14.86 -10.54
CA GLU A 203 -0.56 13.89 -10.76
C GLU A 203 -0.08 12.66 -11.54
N VAL A 204 0.63 12.87 -12.65
CA VAL A 204 1.17 11.75 -13.47
C VAL A 204 2.18 10.93 -12.66
N GLU A 205 3.14 11.59 -12.00
CA GLU A 205 4.20 10.88 -11.27
C GLU A 205 3.71 10.16 -10.02
N ARG A 206 2.73 10.72 -9.31
CA ARG A 206 2.16 10.08 -8.11
C ARG A 206 1.30 8.88 -8.47
N GLN A 207 0.49 8.97 -9.54
CA GLN A 207 -0.60 8.02 -9.81
C GLN A 207 -0.31 7.02 -10.94
N LEU A 208 0.39 7.43 -12.01
CA LEU A 208 0.59 6.59 -13.20
C LEU A 208 1.97 5.95 -13.27
N GLY A 209 3.00 6.71 -12.89
CA GLY A 209 4.41 6.31 -12.95
C GLY A 209 5.32 7.51 -13.19
N ARG A 210 6.62 7.35 -12.95
CA ARG A 210 7.61 8.41 -13.08
C ARG A 210 7.77 8.86 -14.52
N ILE A 211 7.75 10.18 -14.75
CA ILE A 211 8.06 10.75 -16.06
C ILE A 211 9.55 10.51 -16.35
N PRO A 212 9.92 10.01 -17.54
CA PRO A 212 11.30 9.63 -17.87
C PRO A 212 12.16 10.86 -18.19
N ARG A 213 12.23 11.82 -17.26
CA ARG A 213 13.00 13.07 -17.31
C ARG A 213 13.43 13.49 -15.92
N SER A 214 14.58 14.16 -15.83
CA SER A 214 15.21 14.47 -14.54
C SER A 214 14.90 15.89 -14.03
N THR A 215 14.72 16.87 -14.91
CA THR A 215 14.40 18.27 -14.53
C THR A 215 12.91 18.60 -14.69
N VAL A 216 12.42 19.62 -13.98
CA VAL A 216 11.03 20.07 -14.12
C VAL A 216 10.73 20.55 -15.54
N ALA A 217 11.66 21.32 -16.14
CA ALA A 217 11.51 21.82 -17.51
C ALA A 217 11.38 20.68 -18.53
N ASP A 218 12.21 19.64 -18.40
CA ASP A 218 12.15 18.49 -19.30
C ASP A 218 10.87 17.67 -19.08
N LYS A 219 10.37 17.58 -17.84
CA LYS A 219 9.08 16.93 -17.54
C LYS A 219 7.92 17.70 -18.16
N VAL A 220 7.92 19.02 -18.12
CA VAL A 220 6.94 19.86 -18.83
C VAL A 220 7.00 19.57 -20.33
N GLN A 221 8.19 19.50 -20.92
CA GLN A 221 8.34 19.18 -22.34
C GLN A 221 7.82 17.77 -22.64
N TRP A 222 8.13 16.78 -21.80
CA TRP A 222 7.60 15.42 -21.95
C TRP A 222 6.06 15.42 -21.95
N LEU A 223 5.41 16.19 -21.07
CA LEU A 223 3.95 16.29 -21.03
C LEU A 223 3.39 16.88 -22.33
N LYS A 224 4.03 17.91 -22.88
CA LYS A 224 3.66 18.47 -24.20
C LYS A 224 3.75 17.45 -25.32
N ASP A 225 4.82 16.64 -25.29
CA ASP A 225 5.07 15.63 -26.31
C ASP A 225 4.16 14.39 -26.16
N ASN A 226 3.68 14.08 -24.95
CA ASN A 226 3.04 12.79 -24.63
C ASN A 226 1.61 12.88 -24.10
N VAL A 227 1.06 14.07 -23.86
CA VAL A 227 -0.37 14.26 -23.56
C VAL A 227 -1.11 14.58 -24.86
N SER A 228 -2.11 13.78 -25.20
CA SER A 228 -2.90 13.96 -26.42
C SER A 228 -4.02 14.98 -26.23
N LYS A 229 -4.64 14.98 -25.05
CA LYS A 229 -5.81 15.81 -24.75
C LYS A 229 -5.95 16.07 -23.26
N ILE A 230 -6.37 17.28 -22.91
CA ILE A 230 -6.77 17.63 -21.55
C ILE A 230 -8.20 18.19 -21.58
N THR A 231 -9.05 17.74 -20.65
CA THR A 231 -10.43 18.24 -20.51
C THR A 231 -10.67 18.68 -19.08
N CYS A 232 -10.97 19.96 -18.87
CA CYS A 232 -11.48 20.44 -17.59
C CYS A 232 -13.00 20.33 -17.60
N ASN A 233 -13.55 19.52 -16.68
CA ASN A 233 -14.98 19.40 -16.44
C ASN A 233 -15.33 20.17 -15.17
N TRP A 234 -16.02 21.30 -15.32
CA TRP A 234 -16.51 22.12 -14.21
C TRP A 234 -18.02 22.01 -14.11
N HIS A 235 -18.55 21.83 -12.91
CA HIS A 235 -19.97 21.77 -12.62
C HIS A 235 -20.34 22.91 -11.69
N GLY A 236 -21.25 23.78 -12.15
CA GLY A 236 -21.67 24.93 -11.37
C GLY A 236 -22.60 25.87 -12.12
N PHE A 237 -22.80 27.06 -11.55
CA PHE A 237 -23.57 28.14 -12.15
C PHE A 237 -23.12 29.50 -11.59
N GLY A 238 -23.46 30.58 -12.29
CA GLY A 238 -23.16 31.95 -11.87
C GLY A 238 -24.44 32.75 -11.72
N SER A 239 -24.41 33.83 -10.97
CA SER A 239 -25.49 34.82 -10.92
C SER A 239 -24.94 36.23 -10.76
N SER A 240 -25.59 37.20 -11.40
CA SER A 240 -25.22 38.62 -11.38
C SER A 240 -26.40 39.44 -11.91
N VAL A 241 -26.20 40.76 -12.05
CA VAL A 241 -27.14 41.64 -12.78
C VAL A 241 -27.34 41.23 -14.24
N GLY A 242 -26.36 40.54 -14.84
CA GLY A 242 -26.46 39.97 -16.19
C GLY A 242 -27.23 38.65 -16.27
N GLY A 243 -27.89 38.22 -15.19
CA GLY A 243 -28.57 36.93 -15.09
C GLY A 243 -27.64 35.80 -14.65
N ASN A 244 -28.03 34.56 -14.96
CA ASN A 244 -27.40 33.34 -14.44
C ASN A 244 -26.18 32.85 -15.25
N LYS A 245 -25.35 33.78 -15.73
CA LYS A 245 -24.25 33.45 -16.63
C LYS A 245 -22.98 33.07 -15.85
N ALA A 246 -22.42 31.91 -16.17
CA ALA A 246 -21.08 31.49 -15.77
C ALA A 246 -20.22 31.15 -16.99
N SER A 247 -18.93 31.41 -16.87
CA SER A 247 -17.93 31.20 -17.91
C SER A 247 -16.74 30.42 -17.36
N LEU A 248 -16.15 29.54 -18.17
CA LEU A 248 -14.92 28.79 -17.89
C LEU A 248 -13.86 29.07 -18.96
N LYS A 249 -12.67 29.45 -18.53
CA LYS A 249 -11.50 29.72 -19.40
C LYS A 249 -10.25 28.97 -18.94
N VAL A 250 -9.31 28.77 -19.85
CA VAL A 250 -7.97 28.24 -19.57
C VAL A 250 -6.93 29.35 -19.75
N TRP A 251 -5.91 29.36 -18.90
CA TRP A 251 -4.79 30.30 -19.01
C TRP A 251 -3.79 29.83 -20.07
N LEU A 252 -3.39 30.70 -20.99
CA LEU A 252 -2.39 30.42 -22.01
C LEU A 252 -1.04 30.94 -21.53
N ASN A 253 -0.26 30.10 -20.84
CA ASN A 253 0.97 30.56 -20.19
C ASN A 253 1.98 31.22 -21.15
N ALA A 254 2.17 30.65 -22.34
CA ALA A 254 3.10 31.20 -23.34
C ALA A 254 2.74 32.62 -23.82
N SER A 255 1.45 32.98 -23.82
CA SER A 255 0.96 34.29 -24.28
C SER A 255 0.54 35.20 -23.14
N ASN A 256 0.60 34.73 -21.88
CA ASN A 256 0.22 35.48 -20.69
C ASN A 256 -1.21 36.07 -20.78
N VAL A 257 -2.16 35.31 -21.33
CA VAL A 257 -3.57 35.73 -21.51
C VAL A 257 -4.53 34.57 -21.22
N TRP A 258 -5.78 34.90 -20.87
CA TRP A 258 -6.87 33.94 -20.86
C TRP A 258 -7.28 33.55 -22.29
N SER A 259 -7.65 32.30 -22.50
CA SER A 259 -8.11 31.81 -23.81
C SER A 259 -9.29 32.62 -24.36
N THR A 260 -9.32 32.75 -25.68
CA THR A 260 -10.49 33.27 -26.41
C THR A 260 -11.62 32.25 -26.44
N THR A 261 -11.29 30.96 -26.53
CA THR A 261 -12.23 29.85 -26.30
C THR A 261 -12.75 29.92 -24.87
N VAL A 262 -14.07 30.00 -24.74
CA VAL A 262 -14.79 30.06 -23.46
C VAL A 262 -15.95 29.08 -23.50
N ALA A 263 -16.10 28.29 -22.44
CA ALA A 263 -17.32 27.52 -22.22
C ALA A 263 -18.26 28.34 -21.34
N THR A 264 -19.55 28.44 -21.68
CA THR A 264 -20.52 29.28 -20.94
C THR A 264 -21.83 28.55 -20.69
N THR A 265 -22.48 28.86 -19.57
CA THR A 265 -23.84 28.40 -19.23
C THR A 265 -24.66 29.59 -18.75
N THR A 266 -25.98 29.53 -18.95
CA THR A 266 -26.96 30.50 -18.42
C THR A 266 -27.97 29.83 -17.46
N ASN A 267 -27.70 28.59 -17.05
CA ASN A 267 -28.57 27.85 -16.15
C ASN A 267 -28.47 28.42 -14.73
N ALA A 268 -29.62 28.50 -14.05
CA ALA A 268 -29.72 28.91 -12.65
C ALA A 268 -29.34 27.79 -11.66
N ALA A 269 -29.04 26.59 -12.15
CA ALA A 269 -28.71 25.41 -11.38
C ALA A 269 -27.40 24.79 -11.89
N VAL A 270 -26.81 23.91 -11.08
CA VAL A 270 -25.54 23.23 -11.39
C VAL A 270 -25.60 22.60 -12.78
N SER A 271 -24.68 23.02 -13.65
CA SER A 271 -24.56 22.52 -15.01
C SER A 271 -23.10 22.27 -15.37
N LYS A 272 -22.86 21.30 -16.25
CA LYS A 272 -21.51 20.93 -16.69
C LYS A 272 -21.02 21.85 -17.80
N LEU A 273 -19.85 22.44 -17.62
CA LEU A 273 -19.02 23.02 -18.66
C LEU A 273 -17.79 22.15 -18.87
N ALA A 274 -17.54 21.75 -20.12
CA ALA A 274 -16.33 21.03 -20.51
C ALA A 274 -15.46 21.94 -21.40
N LEU A 275 -14.20 22.11 -21.02
CA LEU A 275 -13.22 22.89 -21.78
C LEU A 275 -12.03 22.02 -22.14
N ASN A 276 -11.83 21.80 -23.44
CA ASN A 276 -10.67 21.07 -23.97
C ASN A 276 -9.46 22.00 -24.08
N THR A 277 -8.27 21.48 -23.76
CA THR A 277 -6.99 22.17 -23.86
C THR A 277 -5.85 21.16 -24.10
N THR A 278 -4.61 21.65 -24.14
CA THR A 278 -3.40 20.85 -24.30
C THR A 278 -2.39 21.17 -23.19
N ALA A 279 -1.38 20.30 -23.03
CA ALA A 279 -0.28 20.52 -22.10
C ALA A 279 0.62 21.73 -22.50
N GLU A 280 0.49 22.27 -23.72
CA GLU A 280 1.23 23.46 -24.16
C GLU A 280 0.94 24.71 -23.34
N HIS A 281 -0.21 24.74 -22.66
CA HIS A 281 -0.64 25.88 -21.87
C HIS A 281 -0.20 25.79 -20.40
N SER A 282 0.55 24.74 -20.03
CA SER A 282 1.11 24.60 -18.69
C SER A 282 2.19 25.66 -18.40
N ASP A 283 2.35 26.00 -17.13
CA ASP A 283 3.40 26.88 -16.65
C ASP A 283 4.77 26.18 -16.56
N SER A 284 5.81 26.91 -16.15
CA SER A 284 7.18 26.37 -16.01
C SER A 284 7.31 25.29 -14.93
N ASN A 285 6.32 25.15 -14.06
CA ASN A 285 6.27 24.17 -12.99
C ASN A 285 5.30 23.02 -13.31
N GLY A 286 4.68 23.02 -14.49
CA GLY A 286 3.71 22.01 -14.90
C GLY A 286 2.32 22.22 -14.29
N PHE A 287 1.92 23.45 -13.96
CA PHE A 287 0.54 23.75 -13.59
C PHE A 287 -0.30 24.16 -14.80
N LEU A 288 -1.54 23.68 -14.86
CA LEU A 288 -2.58 24.23 -15.71
C LEU A 288 -3.61 24.99 -14.88
N HIS A 289 -4.01 26.16 -15.38
CA HIS A 289 -4.92 27.05 -14.67
C HIS A 289 -6.23 27.23 -15.43
N PHE A 290 -7.35 27.05 -14.74
CA PHE A 290 -8.70 27.25 -15.23
C PHE A 290 -9.43 28.25 -14.35
N LEU A 291 -10.24 29.12 -14.95
CA LEU A 291 -10.99 30.15 -14.24
C LEU A 291 -12.48 30.02 -14.53
N ALA A 292 -13.25 29.72 -13.48
CA ALA A 292 -14.70 29.90 -13.49
C ALA A 292 -15.04 31.30 -12.96
N TYR A 293 -15.90 32.03 -13.66
CA TYR A 293 -16.33 33.36 -13.24
C TYR A 293 -17.76 33.68 -13.67
N ALA A 294 -18.39 34.60 -12.94
CA ALA A 294 -19.70 35.17 -13.27
C ALA A 294 -19.54 36.58 -13.87
N GLU A 295 -20.59 37.13 -14.47
CA GLU A 295 -20.58 38.50 -14.99
C GLU A 295 -20.46 39.53 -13.84
N PRO A 296 -19.94 40.75 -14.11
CA PRO A 296 -19.74 41.77 -13.08
C PRO A 296 -21.05 42.21 -12.43
N THR A 297 -20.96 42.63 -11.17
CA THR A 297 -22.06 43.35 -10.48
C THR A 297 -22.03 44.83 -10.85
N ASP A 298 -23.17 45.51 -10.78
CA ASP A 298 -23.28 46.97 -10.90
C ASP A 298 -23.09 47.69 -9.54
N GLY A 299 -22.72 46.95 -8.48
CA GLY A 299 -22.57 47.49 -7.13
C GLY A 299 -23.89 47.73 -6.40
N SER A 300 -25.00 47.21 -6.92
CA SER A 300 -26.33 47.28 -6.32
C SER A 300 -26.67 45.99 -5.53
N ALA A 301 -27.97 45.69 -5.37
CA ALA A 301 -28.48 44.57 -4.58
C ALA A 301 -28.17 43.17 -5.16
N THR A 302 -27.74 43.05 -6.43
CA THR A 302 -27.42 41.75 -7.05
C THR A 302 -25.90 41.55 -7.15
N PRO A 303 -25.30 40.75 -6.25
CA PRO A 303 -23.86 40.46 -6.30
C PRO A 303 -23.51 39.59 -7.51
N SER A 304 -22.24 39.66 -7.94
CA SER A 304 -21.64 38.67 -8.84
C SER A 304 -21.31 37.45 -7.99
N LEU A 305 -21.86 36.27 -8.29
CA LEU A 305 -21.64 35.02 -7.55
C LEU A 305 -21.23 33.91 -8.51
N ILE A 306 -20.18 33.17 -8.16
CA ILE A 306 -19.81 31.92 -8.82
C ILE A 306 -19.97 30.76 -7.85
N ASN A 307 -20.74 29.75 -8.24
CA ASN A 307 -21.07 28.57 -7.45
C ASN A 307 -20.46 27.35 -8.14
N THR A 308 -19.56 26.64 -7.48
CA THR A 308 -18.93 25.41 -8.00
C THR A 308 -19.29 24.22 -7.13
N ASP A 309 -19.82 23.16 -7.73
CA ASP A 309 -20.19 21.91 -7.07
C ASP A 309 -19.14 20.79 -7.31
N TYR A 310 -18.51 20.80 -8.48
CA TYR A 310 -17.50 19.80 -8.80
C TYR A 310 -16.55 20.30 -9.87
N VAL A 311 -15.26 19.95 -9.77
CA VAL A 311 -14.30 20.18 -10.83
C VAL A 311 -13.28 19.04 -10.92
N GLU A 312 -13.01 18.59 -12.13
CA GLU A 312 -11.99 17.61 -12.43
C GLU A 312 -11.24 17.95 -13.72
N LEU A 313 -10.05 17.35 -13.85
CA LEU A 313 -9.21 17.41 -15.03
C LEU A 313 -8.98 15.99 -15.56
N GLU A 314 -9.40 15.72 -16.79
CA GLU A 314 -9.02 14.50 -17.51
C GLU A 314 -7.74 14.76 -18.31
N ILE A 315 -6.72 13.94 -18.10
CA ILE A 315 -5.42 13.98 -18.78
C ILE A 315 -5.28 12.69 -19.60
N GLU A 316 -5.48 12.77 -20.92
CA GLU A 316 -5.31 11.65 -21.84
C GLU A 316 -3.87 11.63 -22.37
N LEU A 317 -3.15 10.54 -22.10
CA LEU A 317 -1.83 10.32 -22.68
C LEU A 317 -1.93 9.88 -24.15
N LYS A 318 -0.83 9.97 -24.89
CA LYS A 318 -0.72 9.36 -26.21
C LYS A 318 -0.49 7.83 -26.09
N PRO A 319 -0.93 7.03 -27.07
CA PRO A 319 -0.73 5.57 -27.07
C PRO A 319 0.72 5.11 -26.96
N GLU A 320 1.68 5.93 -27.35
CA GLU A 320 3.13 5.71 -27.32
C GLU A 320 3.81 6.22 -26.04
N ALA A 321 3.09 6.94 -25.16
CA ALA A 321 3.66 7.48 -23.93
C ALA A 321 4.13 6.36 -23.00
N ILE A 322 5.39 6.39 -22.56
CA ILE A 322 5.98 5.40 -21.65
C ILE A 322 6.37 6.12 -20.36
N LEU A 323 5.88 5.60 -19.23
CA LEU A 323 6.27 6.04 -17.89
C LEU A 323 7.21 5.00 -17.27
N HIS A 324 8.21 5.44 -16.52
CA HIS A 324 9.08 4.53 -15.77
C HIS A 324 8.49 4.23 -14.40
N ALA A 325 8.90 3.13 -13.77
CA ALA A 325 8.38 2.75 -12.44
C ALA A 325 6.83 2.78 -12.40
N PRO A 326 6.17 1.95 -13.24
CA PRO A 326 4.73 1.99 -13.45
C PRO A 326 3.93 1.82 -12.13
N ARG A 327 2.82 2.56 -11.95
CA ARG A 327 1.97 2.54 -10.74
C ARG A 327 0.47 2.24 -10.93
N VAL A 328 -0.04 2.24 -12.15
CA VAL A 328 -1.46 1.95 -12.42
C VAL A 328 -1.82 0.55 -11.90
N PRO A 329 -2.83 0.39 -11.03
CA PRO A 329 -3.26 -0.91 -10.51
C PRO A 329 -4.08 -1.69 -11.55
N LEU A 330 -3.45 -1.95 -12.70
CA LEU A 330 -3.92 -2.81 -13.77
C LEU A 330 -3.16 -4.14 -13.66
N TYR A 331 -3.86 -5.20 -13.30
CA TYR A 331 -3.25 -6.50 -13.00
C TYR A 331 -3.87 -7.63 -13.82
N GLU A 332 -3.05 -8.61 -14.21
CA GLU A 332 -3.52 -9.93 -14.62
C GLU A 332 -4.10 -10.68 -13.40
N VAL A 333 -5.22 -11.37 -13.60
CA VAL A 333 -5.90 -12.17 -12.58
C VAL A 333 -6.29 -13.55 -13.12
N THR A 334 -6.53 -14.50 -12.22
CA THR A 334 -7.07 -15.82 -12.59
C THR A 334 -8.53 -15.72 -12.99
N LYS A 335 -9.05 -16.75 -13.66
CA LYS A 335 -10.46 -16.80 -14.07
C LYS A 335 -11.41 -16.74 -12.88
N GLU A 336 -11.07 -17.42 -11.79
CA GLU A 336 -11.87 -17.47 -10.57
C GLU A 336 -12.00 -16.08 -9.94
N HIS A 337 -10.88 -15.34 -9.85
CA HIS A 337 -10.91 -13.97 -9.35
C HIS A 337 -11.67 -13.04 -10.29
N TYR A 338 -11.47 -13.19 -11.61
CA TYR A 338 -12.22 -12.44 -12.61
C TYR A 338 -13.73 -12.61 -12.42
N ASP A 339 -14.21 -13.84 -12.27
CA ASP A 339 -15.64 -14.10 -12.12
C ASP A 339 -16.24 -13.49 -10.84
N ALA A 340 -15.47 -13.47 -9.75
CA ALA A 340 -15.89 -12.94 -8.46
C ALA A 340 -15.84 -11.39 -8.34
N ILE A 341 -14.99 -10.70 -9.12
CA ILE A 341 -14.89 -9.22 -9.10
C ILE A 341 -16.23 -8.58 -9.48
N ASN A 342 -16.67 -7.59 -8.68
CA ASN A 342 -17.94 -6.87 -8.78
C ASN A 342 -19.18 -7.77 -8.69
N VAL A 343 -19.02 -8.99 -8.15
CA VAL A 343 -20.12 -9.95 -7.90
C VAL A 343 -20.13 -10.33 -6.43
N THR A 344 -19.10 -11.05 -5.99
CA THR A 344 -18.90 -11.42 -4.58
C THR A 344 -17.81 -10.57 -3.93
N MET A 345 -16.78 -10.20 -4.68
CA MET A 345 -15.78 -9.20 -4.28
C MET A 345 -16.28 -7.81 -4.69
N LEU A 346 -16.83 -7.07 -3.72
CA LEU A 346 -17.30 -5.70 -3.94
C LEU A 346 -16.13 -4.72 -4.15
N GLU A 347 -16.44 -3.53 -4.64
CA GLU A 347 -15.46 -2.52 -5.04
C GLU A 347 -14.35 -2.26 -4.00
N ASP A 348 -14.71 -2.04 -2.73
CA ASP A 348 -13.76 -1.78 -1.66
C ASP A 348 -12.85 -2.99 -1.35
N GLU A 349 -13.36 -4.21 -1.56
CA GLU A 349 -12.56 -5.43 -1.42
C GLU A 349 -11.56 -5.55 -2.58
N VAL A 350 -11.99 -5.25 -3.81
CA VAL A 350 -11.12 -5.25 -5.00
C VAL A 350 -9.98 -4.25 -4.82
N LEU A 351 -10.26 -3.02 -4.41
CA LEU A 351 -9.25 -1.99 -4.15
C LEU A 351 -8.24 -2.42 -3.09
N ARG A 352 -8.71 -3.09 -2.04
CA ARG A 352 -7.86 -3.57 -0.94
C ARG A 352 -6.94 -4.72 -1.36
N ARG A 353 -7.45 -5.62 -2.21
CA ARG A 353 -6.76 -6.81 -2.71
C ARG A 353 -5.77 -6.51 -3.83
N TYR A 354 -6.04 -5.45 -4.61
CA TYR A 354 -5.27 -5.00 -5.75
C TYR A 354 -4.85 -3.53 -5.59
N PRO A 355 -4.06 -3.18 -4.54
CA PRO A 355 -3.62 -1.80 -4.33
C PRO A 355 -2.69 -1.37 -5.46
N SER A 356 -2.47 -0.06 -5.63
CA SER A 356 -1.37 0.44 -6.46
C SER A 356 -0.01 0.00 -5.89
N VAL A 357 0.89 -0.42 -6.78
CA VAL A 357 2.30 -0.72 -6.47
C VAL A 357 3.20 -0.12 -7.55
N GLU A 358 4.45 0.20 -7.20
CA GLU A 358 5.47 0.70 -8.13
C GLU A 358 6.30 -0.45 -8.69
N GLY A 359 6.09 -0.76 -9.97
CA GLY A 359 6.75 -1.89 -10.63
C GLY A 359 6.41 -3.23 -9.98
N VAL A 360 7.29 -4.22 -10.15
CA VAL A 360 7.12 -5.54 -9.53
C VAL A 360 7.36 -5.43 -8.02
N GLN A 361 6.32 -5.70 -7.23
CA GLN A 361 6.37 -5.72 -5.77
C GLN A 361 5.85 -7.04 -5.22
N HIS A 362 6.57 -7.58 -4.24
CA HIS A 362 6.12 -8.74 -3.44
C HIS A 362 5.52 -8.27 -2.11
N LEU A 363 4.90 -9.17 -1.36
CA LEU A 363 4.52 -8.90 0.02
C LEU A 363 5.78 -8.77 0.86
N GLN A 364 5.98 -7.63 1.49
CA GLN A 364 7.15 -7.35 2.31
C GLN A 364 6.76 -6.96 3.71
N ASN A 365 7.45 -7.56 4.68
CA ASN A 365 7.28 -7.39 6.10
C ASN A 365 5.80 -7.42 6.55
N PRO A 366 5.12 -8.58 6.42
CA PRO A 366 3.75 -8.70 6.88
C PRO A 366 3.66 -8.52 8.40
N TYR A 367 2.49 -8.06 8.85
CA TYR A 367 2.16 -7.92 10.27
C TYR A 367 0.71 -8.28 10.55
N ILE A 368 0.47 -8.68 11.79
CA ILE A 368 -0.85 -8.84 12.38
C ILE A 368 -0.84 -8.11 13.72
N MET A 369 -1.86 -7.31 14.00
CA MET A 369 -2.03 -6.61 15.27
C MET A 369 -3.44 -6.88 15.78
N ALA A 370 -3.57 -7.26 17.05
CA ALA A 370 -4.84 -7.40 17.73
C ALA A 370 -4.97 -6.31 18.80
N GLU A 371 -6.14 -5.68 18.89
CA GLU A 371 -6.39 -4.60 19.86
C GLU A 371 -6.65 -5.13 21.29
N GLY A 372 -6.87 -6.44 21.44
CA GLY A 372 -7.29 -7.07 22.69
C GLY A 372 -8.79 -6.92 22.94
N GLU A 373 -9.22 -7.11 24.19
CA GLU A 373 -10.64 -7.06 24.57
C GLU A 373 -11.21 -5.64 24.65
N ASN A 374 -10.41 -4.69 25.12
CA ASN A 374 -10.78 -3.29 25.17
C ASN A 374 -10.20 -2.55 23.96
N LEU A 375 -11.09 -2.08 23.07
CA LEU A 375 -10.70 -1.33 21.88
C LEU A 375 -10.31 0.13 22.19
N LEU A 376 -10.59 0.63 23.40
CA LEU A 376 -10.27 2.00 23.78
C LEU A 376 -8.85 2.11 24.35
N PRO A 377 -8.00 2.97 23.78
CA PRO A 377 -6.68 3.24 24.34
C PRO A 377 -6.79 4.08 25.62
N PRO A 378 -5.70 4.18 26.42
CA PRO A 378 -5.66 5.07 27.58
C PRO A 378 -5.87 6.53 27.17
N PHE A 379 -6.33 7.37 28.12
CA PHE A 379 -6.64 8.78 27.86
C PHE A 379 -5.44 9.61 27.39
N SER A 380 -4.20 9.13 27.58
CA SER A 380 -2.99 9.76 27.03
C SER A 380 -2.91 9.71 25.51
N GLU A 381 -3.65 8.81 24.86
CA GLU A 381 -3.73 8.69 23.40
C GLU A 381 -4.95 9.41 22.80
N TRP A 382 -5.76 10.08 23.62
CA TRP A 382 -6.96 10.78 23.18
C TRP A 382 -6.66 12.22 22.81
N THR A 383 -7.50 12.81 21.95
CA THR A 383 -7.54 14.27 21.81
C THR A 383 -8.32 14.83 22.99
N LEU A 384 -7.60 15.45 23.93
CA LEU A 384 -8.19 15.95 25.16
C LEU A 384 -8.72 17.36 25.03
N ASN A 385 -9.80 17.64 25.76
CA ASN A 385 -10.25 19.01 25.97
C ASN A 385 -9.19 19.81 26.77
N PRO A 386 -8.99 21.11 26.50
CA PRO A 386 -8.08 21.95 27.29
C PRO A 386 -8.37 21.95 28.80
N ASN A 387 -9.63 21.74 29.20
CA ASN A 387 -10.06 21.70 30.60
C ASN A 387 -9.99 20.29 31.23
N ALA A 388 -9.51 19.29 30.49
CA ALA A 388 -9.41 17.92 30.97
C ALA A 388 -8.02 17.61 31.54
N LYS A 389 -7.98 16.79 32.59
CA LYS A 389 -6.76 16.36 33.28
C LYS A 389 -6.78 14.84 33.44
N ILE A 390 -5.73 14.19 32.93
CA ILE A 390 -5.50 12.76 33.16
C ILE A 390 -5.08 12.58 34.63
N LEU A 391 -5.88 11.85 35.41
CA LEU A 391 -5.52 11.45 36.77
C LEU A 391 -4.76 10.12 36.78
N SER A 392 -5.17 9.19 35.90
CA SER A 392 -4.46 7.94 35.61
C SER A 392 -4.78 7.47 34.18
N GLN A 393 -4.15 6.40 33.69
CA GLN A 393 -4.29 5.94 32.29
C GLN A 393 -5.74 5.79 31.81
N TYR A 394 -6.66 5.39 32.69
CA TYR A 394 -8.10 5.22 32.40
C TYR A 394 -8.98 6.01 33.37
N GLU A 395 -8.48 7.12 33.90
CA GLU A 395 -9.23 8.06 34.74
C GLU A 395 -8.99 9.50 34.29
N LEU A 396 -10.06 10.17 33.86
CA LEU A 396 -10.04 11.54 33.34
C LEU A 396 -10.98 12.41 34.15
N GLU A 397 -10.47 13.52 34.65
CA GLU A 397 -11.27 14.61 35.22
C GLU A 397 -11.47 15.70 34.16
N LEU A 398 -12.71 16.17 34.00
CA LEU A 398 -13.04 17.31 33.16
C LEU A 398 -13.66 18.41 34.03
N ASN A 399 -13.00 19.57 34.10
CA ASN A 399 -13.56 20.75 34.76
C ASN A 399 -14.32 21.59 33.73
N ALA A 400 -15.55 21.19 33.43
CA ALA A 400 -16.31 21.76 32.34
C ALA A 400 -16.87 23.15 32.67
N THR A 401 -16.70 24.11 31.77
CA THR A 401 -17.22 25.48 31.92
C THR A 401 -18.57 25.68 31.23
N ALA A 402 -18.97 24.75 30.37
CA ALA A 402 -20.24 24.72 29.65
C ALA A 402 -20.54 23.29 29.19
N SER A 403 -21.77 23.04 28.74
CA SER A 403 -22.18 21.76 28.13
C SER A 403 -21.38 21.44 26.87
N GLY A 404 -21.15 20.16 26.59
CA GLY A 404 -20.58 19.70 25.32
C GLY A 404 -19.06 19.88 25.16
N GLN A 405 -18.31 19.95 26.27
CA GLN A 405 -16.84 19.93 26.25
C GLN A 405 -16.34 18.48 26.20
N ILE A 406 -15.81 18.08 25.04
CA ILE A 406 -15.51 16.68 24.75
C ILE A 406 -14.00 16.38 24.74
N SER A 407 -13.65 15.16 25.15
CA SER A 407 -12.37 14.52 24.82
C SER A 407 -12.66 13.27 24.00
N SER A 408 -11.88 13.00 22.95
CA SER A 408 -12.27 12.03 21.90
C SER A 408 -11.15 11.15 21.39
N VAL A 409 -11.53 10.00 20.84
CA VAL A 409 -10.70 9.05 20.11
C VAL A 409 -11.46 8.48 18.92
N ILE A 410 -10.74 8.08 17.87
CA ILE A 410 -11.32 7.45 16.68
C ILE A 410 -10.98 5.95 16.69
N ILE A 411 -12.00 5.10 16.62
CA ILE A 411 -11.85 3.64 16.64
C ILE A 411 -12.45 3.04 15.36
N PRO A 412 -11.71 2.26 14.57
CA PRO A 412 -12.28 1.58 13.41
C PRO A 412 -13.21 0.45 13.86
N VAL A 413 -14.38 0.36 13.23
CA VAL A 413 -15.39 -0.68 13.49
C VAL A 413 -15.74 -1.45 12.22
N LYS A 414 -16.04 -2.73 12.39
CA LYS A 414 -16.27 -3.71 11.34
C LYS A 414 -17.75 -4.02 11.17
N LYS A 415 -18.23 -3.97 9.93
CA LYS A 415 -19.59 -4.34 9.53
C LYS A 415 -19.98 -5.71 10.08
N GLY A 416 -21.23 -5.82 10.53
CA GLY A 416 -21.86 -7.07 10.95
C GLY A 416 -21.59 -7.46 12.41
N PHE A 417 -20.73 -6.73 13.12
CA PHE A 417 -20.45 -6.98 14.52
C PHE A 417 -21.16 -5.97 15.43
N SER A 418 -21.57 -6.45 16.60
CA SER A 418 -22.05 -5.60 17.68
C SER A 418 -20.89 -5.12 18.54
N TYR A 419 -21.01 -3.90 19.04
CA TYR A 419 -20.05 -3.25 19.92
C TYR A 419 -20.79 -2.76 21.16
N THR A 420 -20.23 -3.01 22.34
CA THR A 420 -20.83 -2.63 23.62
C THR A 420 -19.86 -1.78 24.45
N VAL A 421 -20.37 -0.69 25.01
CA VAL A 421 -19.63 0.21 25.90
C VAL A 421 -19.94 -0.05 27.37
N SER A 422 -18.91 -0.01 28.22
CA SER A 422 -19.03 0.07 29.67
C SER A 422 -18.05 1.12 30.23
N GLY A 423 -18.24 1.53 31.48
CA GLY A 423 -17.43 2.56 32.13
C GLY A 423 -18.27 3.56 32.93
N GLU A 424 -17.60 4.31 33.80
CA GLU A 424 -18.19 5.38 34.60
C GLU A 424 -18.10 6.71 33.83
N GLY A 425 -19.19 7.47 33.80
CA GLY A 425 -19.30 8.72 33.04
C GLY A 425 -20.18 8.58 31.78
N MET A 426 -20.38 9.71 31.10
CA MET A 426 -21.20 9.76 29.88
C MET A 426 -20.31 9.64 28.63
N TYR A 427 -20.52 8.55 27.88
CA TYR A 427 -19.83 8.27 26.63
C TYR A 427 -20.81 8.27 25.47
N TYR A 428 -20.38 8.82 24.35
CA TYR A 428 -21.14 8.85 23.12
C TYR A 428 -20.27 8.39 21.96
N GLY A 429 -20.95 7.98 20.89
CA GLY A 429 -20.32 7.53 19.66
C GLY A 429 -21.16 7.92 18.46
N ARG A 430 -20.49 8.45 17.44
CA ARG A 430 -21.11 8.75 16.14
C ARG A 430 -20.19 8.30 15.02
N LYS A 431 -20.76 8.02 13.85
CA LYS A 431 -19.96 7.80 12.64
C LYS A 431 -19.12 9.05 12.35
N GLU A 432 -17.85 8.89 12.01
CA GLU A 432 -16.94 10.00 11.69
C GLU A 432 -17.43 10.76 10.44
N SER A 433 -18.19 11.84 10.65
CA SER A 433 -18.53 12.91 9.69
C SER A 433 -19.11 14.11 10.44
N ALA A 434 -19.04 15.32 9.87
CA ALA A 434 -19.47 16.56 10.54
C ALA A 434 -20.94 16.54 11.00
N SER A 435 -21.77 15.68 10.40
CA SER A 435 -23.19 15.45 10.71
C SER A 435 -23.52 13.96 10.94
N GLY A 436 -22.52 13.15 11.33
CA GLY A 436 -22.65 11.70 11.37
C GLY A 436 -23.75 11.19 12.29
N ALA A 437 -24.40 10.10 11.87
CA ALA A 437 -25.43 9.44 12.67
C ALA A 437 -24.87 9.05 14.05
N ILE A 438 -25.61 9.40 15.10
CA ILE A 438 -25.33 8.94 16.46
C ILE A 438 -25.63 7.45 16.50
N VAL A 439 -24.63 6.65 16.85
CA VAL A 439 -24.75 5.19 16.96
C VAL A 439 -24.74 4.73 18.41
N LEU A 440 -24.24 5.56 19.32
CA LEU A 440 -24.11 5.27 20.74
C LEU A 440 -24.48 6.49 21.58
N THR A 441 -25.32 6.28 22.58
CA THR A 441 -25.75 7.29 23.56
C THR A 441 -25.61 6.74 24.97
N THR A 442 -25.92 7.53 25.98
CA THR A 442 -25.95 7.06 27.38
C THR A 442 -26.99 5.95 27.60
N SER A 443 -28.13 5.98 26.89
CA SER A 443 -29.17 4.95 26.97
C SER A 443 -28.89 3.75 26.07
N THR A 444 -28.27 3.96 24.90
CA THR A 444 -27.86 2.89 23.99
C THR A 444 -26.41 2.51 24.26
N LYS A 445 -26.20 1.49 25.09
CA LYS A 445 -24.86 0.95 25.42
C LYS A 445 -24.28 0.02 24.36
N THR A 446 -25.09 -0.38 23.38
CA THR A 446 -24.71 -1.34 22.34
C THR A 446 -25.22 -0.87 20.98
N PHE A 447 -24.43 -1.08 19.93
CA PHE A 447 -24.85 -0.88 18.55
C PHE A 447 -24.30 -1.99 17.65
N THR A 448 -24.94 -2.22 16.51
CA THR A 448 -24.45 -3.12 15.46
C THR A 448 -24.00 -2.31 14.26
N ALA A 449 -22.79 -2.55 13.77
CA ALA A 449 -22.26 -1.86 12.61
C ALA A 449 -22.92 -2.36 11.32
N ASP A 450 -23.61 -1.47 10.61
CA ASP A 450 -24.24 -1.73 9.30
C ASP A 450 -23.24 -1.69 8.13
N SER A 451 -22.08 -1.10 8.36
CA SER A 451 -21.01 -0.81 7.42
C SER A 451 -19.66 -0.78 8.15
N ASP A 452 -18.56 -0.85 7.41
CA ASP A 452 -17.23 -0.54 7.98
C ASP A 452 -17.16 1.00 8.13
N PHE A 453 -16.81 1.51 9.32
CA PHE A 453 -16.67 2.94 9.54
C PHE A 453 -15.72 3.24 10.71
N ASN A 454 -15.35 4.51 10.86
CA ASN A 454 -14.61 5.01 12.02
C ASN A 454 -15.60 5.58 13.05
N LEU A 455 -15.58 5.04 14.27
CA LEU A 455 -16.36 5.52 15.40
C LEU A 455 -15.62 6.68 16.06
N TYR A 456 -16.20 7.88 15.97
CA TYR A 456 -15.77 9.01 16.80
C TYR A 456 -16.37 8.83 18.19
N PHE A 457 -15.57 8.29 19.12
CA PHE A 457 -15.94 8.00 20.50
C PHE A 457 -15.48 9.14 21.41
N TYR A 458 -16.35 9.61 22.29
CA TYR A 458 -16.04 10.79 23.10
C TYR A 458 -16.73 10.81 24.46
N THR A 459 -16.10 11.51 25.40
CA THR A 459 -16.70 11.90 26.68
C THR A 459 -17.66 13.07 26.48
N PHE A 460 -18.71 13.14 27.29
CA PHE A 460 -19.69 14.22 27.23
C PHE A 460 -20.08 14.71 28.62
N ASN A 461 -20.38 16.00 28.72
CA ASN A 461 -20.95 16.64 29.91
C ASN A 461 -22.21 17.43 29.51
N SER A 462 -23.27 17.31 30.32
CA SER A 462 -24.55 17.97 30.04
C SER A 462 -24.59 19.44 30.47
N GLU A 463 -23.72 19.84 31.39
CA GLU A 463 -23.70 21.16 32.02
C GLU A 463 -22.29 21.53 32.50
N ALA A 464 -22.11 22.75 33.00
CA ALA A 464 -20.85 23.14 33.65
C ALA A 464 -20.69 22.42 35.00
N GLY A 465 -19.47 22.03 35.35
CA GLY A 465 -19.17 21.27 36.55
C GLY A 465 -17.94 20.37 36.41
N THR A 466 -17.58 19.65 37.47
CA THR A 466 -16.50 18.67 37.45
C THR A 466 -17.06 17.28 37.16
N PHE A 467 -16.57 16.64 36.10
CA PHE A 467 -17.01 15.31 35.66
C PHE A 467 -15.83 14.35 35.71
N LEU A 468 -16.12 13.11 36.09
CA LEU A 468 -15.13 12.04 36.20
C LEU A 468 -15.50 10.90 35.27
N PHE A 469 -14.54 10.49 34.45
CA PHE A 469 -14.68 9.39 33.51
C PHE A 469 -13.69 8.31 33.91
N LYS A 470 -14.19 7.10 34.23
CA LYS A 470 -13.35 5.98 34.65
C LYS A 470 -13.60 4.73 33.83
N ASN A 471 -12.52 4.00 33.62
CA ASN A 471 -12.55 2.63 33.12
C ASN A 471 -13.42 2.47 31.86
N PRO A 472 -13.28 3.36 30.84
CA PRO A 472 -14.03 3.19 29.61
C PRO A 472 -13.59 1.90 28.92
N MET A 473 -14.56 1.10 28.48
CA MET A 473 -14.31 -0.09 27.68
C MET A 473 -15.27 -0.14 26.50
N LEU A 474 -14.72 -0.39 25.32
CA LEU A 474 -15.49 -0.76 24.13
C LEU A 474 -15.08 -2.18 23.75
N THR A 475 -16.03 -3.12 23.82
CA THR A 475 -15.80 -4.53 23.47
C THR A 475 -16.62 -4.95 22.26
N LEU A 476 -16.09 -5.89 21.49
CA LEU A 476 -16.87 -6.66 20.54
C LEU A 476 -17.90 -7.55 21.26
N GLY A 477 -19.09 -7.67 20.67
CA GLY A 477 -20.23 -8.42 21.19
C GLY A 477 -21.37 -7.53 21.71
N ALA A 478 -22.52 -8.16 21.95
CA ALA A 478 -23.72 -7.49 22.46
C ALA A 478 -23.77 -7.37 24.00
N THR A 479 -22.80 -7.95 24.70
CA THR A 479 -22.75 -8.00 26.16
C THR A 479 -21.58 -7.19 26.68
N ALA A 480 -21.82 -6.37 27.70
CA ALA A 480 -20.76 -5.62 28.38
C ALA A 480 -19.85 -6.58 29.17
N LYS A 481 -18.55 -6.32 29.13
CA LYS A 481 -17.53 -7.05 29.90
C LYS A 481 -17.00 -6.22 31.07
N PRO A 482 -16.43 -6.86 32.11
CA PRO A 482 -15.67 -6.16 33.14
C PRO A 482 -14.49 -5.41 32.52
N PHE A 483 -14.16 -4.25 33.08
CA PHE A 483 -13.07 -3.43 32.57
C PHE A 483 -11.72 -4.16 32.63
N VAL A 484 -11.02 -4.14 31.50
CA VAL A 484 -9.59 -4.45 31.40
C VAL A 484 -8.91 -3.33 30.60
N PRO A 485 -7.65 -2.97 30.95
CA PRO A 485 -6.86 -2.11 30.09
C PRO A 485 -6.71 -2.69 28.69
N GLN A 486 -6.60 -1.84 27.67
CA GLN A 486 -6.24 -2.28 26.33
C GLN A 486 -4.92 -3.05 26.35
N ASN A 487 -4.93 -4.23 25.74
CA ASN A 487 -3.78 -5.12 25.69
C ASN A 487 -3.53 -5.52 24.23
N LYS A 488 -2.77 -4.69 23.51
CA LYS A 488 -2.44 -4.95 22.12
C LYS A 488 -1.45 -6.10 22.03
N SER A 489 -1.72 -7.06 21.16
CA SER A 489 -0.75 -8.07 20.76
C SER A 489 -0.41 -7.91 19.28
N TYR A 490 0.75 -8.39 18.87
CA TYR A 490 1.20 -8.27 17.50
C TYR A 490 2.07 -9.46 17.11
N ALA A 491 2.10 -9.78 15.82
CA ALA A 491 3.09 -10.64 15.20
C ALA A 491 3.64 -9.91 13.98
N LEU A 492 4.93 -9.60 14.01
CA LEU A 492 5.65 -8.89 12.95
C LEU A 492 6.68 -9.84 12.34
N PHE A 493 6.88 -9.75 11.02
CA PHE A 493 7.76 -10.67 10.31
C PHE A 493 8.72 -9.89 9.39
N GLU A 494 10.04 -10.06 9.51
CA GLU A 494 11.03 -9.51 8.57
C GLU A 494 11.24 -10.49 7.42
N THR A 495 10.43 -10.38 6.37
CA THR A 495 10.58 -11.25 5.21
C THR A 495 9.89 -10.69 3.97
N LYS A 496 10.30 -11.21 2.80
CA LYS A 496 9.69 -10.94 1.50
C LYS A 496 9.05 -12.22 0.99
N LEU A 497 7.77 -12.20 0.62
CA LEU A 497 7.00 -13.37 0.18
C LEU A 497 6.43 -13.14 -1.21
N GLY A 498 7.05 -13.77 -2.23
CA GLY A 498 6.63 -13.68 -3.62
C GLY A 498 5.65 -14.78 -4.03
N LYS A 499 4.94 -14.54 -5.14
CA LYS A 499 4.11 -15.53 -5.85
C LYS A 499 4.23 -15.37 -7.37
N ILE A 500 4.40 -16.46 -8.09
CA ILE A 500 4.42 -16.52 -9.56
C ILE A 500 3.51 -17.66 -10.01
N GLY A 501 2.44 -17.33 -10.76
CA GLY A 501 1.38 -18.30 -11.06
C GLY A 501 0.82 -18.89 -9.77
N ASP A 502 0.81 -20.23 -9.67
CA ASP A 502 0.32 -20.97 -8.50
C ASP A 502 1.42 -21.28 -7.47
N VAL A 503 2.66 -20.88 -7.73
CA VAL A 503 3.80 -21.13 -6.84
C VAL A 503 4.03 -19.90 -5.97
N ALA A 504 3.96 -20.07 -4.65
CA ALA A 504 4.10 -18.99 -3.68
C ALA A 504 5.06 -19.35 -2.55
N ASP A 505 5.83 -18.35 -2.10
CA ASP A 505 6.50 -18.39 -0.81
C ASP A 505 5.46 -18.57 0.30
N ARG A 506 5.84 -19.27 1.37
CA ARG A 506 4.96 -19.45 2.52
C ARG A 506 5.71 -19.18 3.82
N LEU A 507 5.11 -18.36 4.66
CA LEU A 507 5.51 -18.18 6.05
C LEU A 507 4.69 -19.12 6.90
N PHE A 508 5.33 -19.83 7.83
CA PHE A 508 4.68 -20.74 8.76
C PHE A 508 5.41 -20.79 10.11
N GLU A 509 4.70 -21.17 11.17
CA GLU A 509 5.26 -21.41 12.51
C GLU A 509 5.69 -22.88 12.65
N GLN A 510 6.85 -23.12 13.24
CA GLN A 510 7.34 -24.43 13.66
C GLN A 510 8.22 -24.26 14.90
N ASP A 511 8.03 -25.08 15.94
CA ASP A 511 8.83 -25.06 17.17
C ASP A 511 8.94 -23.66 17.81
N ALA A 512 7.80 -22.95 17.92
CA ALA A 512 7.66 -21.56 18.38
C ALA A 512 8.50 -20.50 17.63
N LYS A 513 9.03 -20.85 16.45
CA LYS A 513 9.73 -19.95 15.54
C LYS A 513 8.99 -19.83 14.22
N TYR A 514 9.27 -18.76 13.49
CA TYR A 514 8.72 -18.58 12.15
C TYR A 514 9.76 -18.90 11.08
N PHE A 515 9.30 -19.55 10.03
CA PHE A 515 10.10 -19.94 8.88
C PHE A 515 9.45 -19.46 7.60
N LYS A 516 10.28 -19.19 6.60
CA LYS A 516 9.87 -18.99 5.22
C LYS A 516 10.26 -20.23 4.42
N ARG A 517 9.28 -20.90 3.81
CA ARG A 517 9.51 -21.78 2.66
C ARG A 517 9.63 -20.91 1.41
N LYS A 518 10.87 -20.62 1.04
CA LYS A 518 11.25 -19.83 -0.14
C LYS A 518 11.21 -20.69 -1.40
N VAL A 519 10.39 -20.28 -2.35
CA VAL A 519 10.32 -20.81 -3.71
C VAL A 519 10.50 -19.73 -4.77
N ILE A 520 10.29 -18.46 -4.43
CA ILE A 520 10.53 -17.33 -5.33
C ILE A 520 11.88 -16.68 -4.99
N GLU A 521 12.70 -16.46 -6.01
CA GLU A 521 13.97 -15.73 -5.93
C GLU A 521 13.95 -14.53 -6.87
N ASP A 522 14.65 -13.46 -6.45
CA ASP A 522 14.79 -12.24 -7.23
C ASP A 522 16.23 -12.08 -7.73
N ALA A 523 16.37 -11.57 -8.95
CA ALA A 523 17.64 -11.15 -9.51
C ALA A 523 17.49 -9.76 -10.15
N VAL A 524 18.44 -8.88 -9.85
CA VAL A 524 18.60 -7.62 -10.57
C VAL A 524 19.49 -7.90 -11.77
N LEU A 525 18.96 -7.65 -12.96
CA LEU A 525 19.66 -7.85 -14.23
C LEU A 525 20.24 -6.50 -14.67
N ASP A 526 21.46 -6.22 -14.21
CA ASP A 526 22.18 -4.98 -14.47
C ASP A 526 23.64 -5.20 -14.92
N GLY A 527 24.40 -4.12 -15.07
CA GLY A 527 25.80 -4.16 -15.48
C GLY A 527 26.77 -4.85 -14.50
N SER A 528 26.32 -5.27 -13.32
CA SER A 528 27.15 -6.06 -12.39
C SER A 528 27.23 -7.54 -12.77
N SER A 529 26.31 -8.03 -13.60
CA SER A 529 26.25 -9.42 -14.03
C SER A 529 27.22 -9.72 -15.18
N THR A 530 27.64 -10.98 -15.29
CA THR A 530 28.40 -11.46 -16.45
C THR A 530 27.47 -11.77 -17.60
N TRP A 531 27.50 -10.92 -18.62
CA TRP A 531 26.66 -11.04 -19.81
C TRP A 531 27.37 -11.68 -20.99
N TYR A 532 26.61 -12.41 -21.77
CA TYR A 532 26.99 -12.98 -23.05
C TYR A 532 25.98 -12.53 -24.12
N VAL A 533 26.37 -12.57 -25.39
CA VAL A 533 25.55 -12.11 -26.50
C VAL A 533 25.68 -13.00 -27.73
N THR A 534 24.58 -13.13 -28.45
CA THR A 534 24.55 -13.56 -29.85
C THR A 534 23.75 -12.53 -30.63
N ASP A 535 24.27 -12.16 -31.79
CA ASP A 535 23.59 -11.28 -32.72
C ASP A 535 22.54 -12.04 -33.54
N ALA A 536 21.41 -11.39 -33.82
CA ALA A 536 20.31 -11.95 -34.59
C ALA A 536 19.54 -10.85 -35.34
N GLY A 537 18.74 -11.27 -36.32
CA GLY A 537 17.94 -10.38 -37.18
C GLY A 537 17.09 -9.37 -36.39
N GLY A 538 17.49 -8.10 -36.34
CA GLY A 538 16.79 -6.99 -35.70
C GLY A 538 16.83 -6.94 -34.16
N TYR A 539 17.59 -7.83 -33.50
CA TYR A 539 17.70 -7.84 -32.04
C TYR A 539 18.99 -8.49 -31.53
N LYS A 540 19.39 -8.12 -30.31
CA LYS A 540 20.46 -8.79 -29.56
C LYS A 540 19.87 -9.80 -28.58
N LEU A 541 20.45 -11.01 -28.54
CA LEU A 541 20.12 -12.02 -27.54
C LEU A 541 21.17 -12.00 -26.44
N PHE A 542 20.82 -11.47 -25.28
CA PHE A 542 21.66 -11.45 -24.10
C PHE A 542 21.35 -12.62 -23.17
N TRP A 543 22.35 -13.14 -22.46
CA TRP A 543 22.10 -14.05 -21.34
C TRP A 543 23.10 -13.87 -20.22
N THR A 544 22.65 -14.20 -19.01
CA THR A 544 23.45 -14.14 -17.78
C THR A 544 23.14 -15.33 -16.88
N PRO A 545 24.12 -15.84 -16.12
CA PRO A 545 23.87 -16.85 -15.09
C PRO A 545 22.91 -16.33 -14.02
N ILE A 546 22.08 -17.22 -13.49
CA ILE A 546 21.21 -17.00 -12.33
C ILE A 546 21.37 -18.16 -11.35
N ALA A 547 21.16 -17.90 -10.06
CA ALA A 547 21.35 -18.91 -9.04
C ALA A 547 20.23 -19.97 -9.10
N SER A 548 20.58 -21.24 -9.34
CA SER A 548 19.71 -22.40 -9.10
C SER A 548 18.30 -22.29 -9.72
N ASN A 549 18.19 -22.02 -11.02
CA ASN A 549 16.89 -21.97 -11.69
C ASN A 549 16.30 -23.38 -11.85
N GLY A 550 15.03 -23.55 -11.48
CA GLY A 550 14.31 -24.76 -11.82
C GLY A 550 12.86 -24.52 -12.17
N LYS A 551 12.42 -25.31 -13.16
CA LYS A 551 11.09 -25.36 -13.78
C LYS A 551 10.85 -24.36 -14.92
N GLY A 552 11.83 -23.53 -15.30
CA GLY A 552 11.69 -22.59 -16.43
C GLY A 552 10.56 -21.55 -16.27
N LEU A 553 10.17 -21.22 -15.03
CA LEU A 553 9.09 -20.28 -14.72
C LEU A 553 9.64 -19.01 -14.06
N GLY A 554 9.22 -17.85 -14.57
CA GLY A 554 9.58 -16.56 -13.99
C GLY A 554 8.84 -15.40 -14.66
N VAL A 555 9.08 -14.19 -14.14
CA VAL A 555 8.59 -12.93 -14.69
C VAL A 555 9.77 -11.98 -14.85
N VAL A 556 9.89 -11.33 -16.01
CA VAL A 556 10.94 -10.34 -16.27
C VAL A 556 10.30 -9.01 -16.61
N SER A 557 10.68 -7.98 -15.85
CA SER A 557 10.34 -6.60 -16.15
C SER A 557 11.54 -5.87 -16.76
N LYS A 558 11.29 -5.14 -17.84
CA LYS A 558 12.23 -4.23 -18.51
C LYS A 558 12.47 -3.00 -17.64
N HIS A 559 13.47 -2.19 -18.02
CA HIS A 559 13.82 -0.96 -17.30
C HIS A 559 12.68 0.08 -17.23
N ASN A 560 11.77 0.07 -18.21
CA ASN A 560 10.55 0.89 -18.22
C ASN A 560 9.38 0.22 -17.47
N GLY A 561 9.57 -0.98 -16.92
CA GLY A 561 8.56 -1.75 -16.20
C GLY A 561 7.60 -2.56 -17.08
N ALA A 562 7.74 -2.55 -18.41
CA ALA A 562 7.01 -3.48 -19.27
C ALA A 562 7.42 -4.93 -18.98
N LEU A 563 6.48 -5.85 -18.98
CA LEU A 563 6.79 -7.28 -18.86
C LEU A 563 7.25 -7.82 -20.21
N LEU A 564 8.34 -8.58 -20.18
CA LEU A 564 8.76 -9.38 -21.32
C LEU A 564 7.89 -10.63 -21.41
N LYS A 565 7.53 -11.01 -22.63
CA LYS A 565 6.78 -12.26 -22.85
C LYS A 565 7.71 -13.43 -22.55
N ILE A 566 7.25 -14.32 -21.68
CA ILE A 566 7.95 -15.56 -21.36
C ILE A 566 7.59 -16.61 -22.40
N THR A 567 8.60 -17.30 -22.92
CA THR A 567 8.43 -18.46 -23.82
C THR A 567 9.41 -19.56 -23.40
N THR A 568 8.97 -20.81 -23.54
CA THR A 568 9.75 -22.02 -23.29
C THR A 568 10.36 -22.61 -24.57
N ASP A 569 10.14 -21.97 -25.73
CA ASP A 569 10.52 -22.54 -27.02
C ASP A 569 12.04 -22.58 -27.24
N ALA A 570 12.48 -23.59 -28.00
CA ALA A 570 13.89 -23.81 -28.31
C ALA A 570 14.50 -22.64 -29.09
N TYR A 571 15.81 -22.44 -28.91
CA TYR A 571 16.64 -21.37 -29.48
C TYR A 571 16.56 -21.24 -31.02
N THR A 572 15.94 -22.17 -31.73
CA THR A 572 16.01 -22.35 -33.18
C THR A 572 14.71 -22.03 -33.93
N GLY A 573 13.67 -21.49 -33.28
CA GLY A 573 12.38 -21.16 -33.93
C GLY A 573 12.38 -19.86 -34.74
N THR A 574 11.55 -19.81 -35.79
CA THR A 574 11.31 -18.68 -36.73
C THR A 574 10.50 -17.52 -36.15
N ASP A 575 9.94 -17.65 -34.94
CA ASP A 575 9.03 -16.66 -34.31
C ASP A 575 9.71 -15.76 -33.27
N LYS A 576 10.98 -15.37 -33.50
CA LYS A 576 11.72 -14.52 -32.55
C LYS A 576 11.59 -13.04 -32.90
N THR A 577 11.07 -12.28 -31.95
CA THR A 577 11.04 -10.81 -31.97
C THR A 577 11.87 -10.25 -30.81
N GLY A 578 12.09 -8.94 -30.79
CA GLY A 578 12.56 -8.25 -29.58
C GLY A 578 11.59 -8.42 -28.40
N ASP A 579 12.09 -8.20 -27.19
CA ASP A 579 11.35 -8.15 -25.92
C ASP A 579 10.76 -9.49 -25.41
N LEU A 580 11.53 -10.57 -25.54
CA LEU A 580 11.24 -11.89 -24.97
C LEU A 580 12.21 -12.23 -23.82
N ALA A 581 11.76 -13.08 -22.90
CA ALA A 581 12.60 -13.65 -21.86
C ALA A 581 12.45 -15.17 -21.74
N TYR A 582 13.59 -15.85 -21.48
CA TYR A 582 13.68 -17.31 -21.37
C TYR A 582 14.45 -17.68 -20.10
N PRO A 583 13.79 -17.78 -18.93
CA PRO A 583 14.38 -18.47 -17.79
C PRO A 583 14.49 -19.96 -18.14
N ARG A 584 15.71 -20.51 -18.19
CA ARG A 584 15.95 -21.93 -18.54
C ARG A 584 16.48 -22.73 -17.35
N ASP A 585 16.23 -24.03 -17.39
CA ASP A 585 16.67 -25.01 -16.37
C ASP A 585 18.20 -25.24 -16.35
N ASN A 586 18.97 -24.53 -17.19
CA ASN A 586 20.43 -24.57 -17.23
C ASN A 586 21.09 -23.46 -16.38
N ASN A 587 20.36 -22.83 -15.45
CA ASN A 587 20.82 -21.71 -14.62
C ASN A 587 21.14 -20.43 -15.39
N PHE A 588 20.48 -20.20 -16.53
CA PHE A 588 20.57 -18.94 -17.27
C PHE A 588 19.20 -18.31 -17.48
N VAL A 589 19.20 -16.99 -17.58
CA VAL A 589 18.10 -16.23 -18.18
C VAL A 589 18.59 -15.63 -19.49
N PHE A 590 17.80 -15.81 -20.57
CA PHE A 590 18.03 -15.18 -21.85
C PHE A 590 17.03 -14.06 -22.08
N LEU A 591 17.45 -12.98 -22.73
CA LEU A 591 16.64 -11.81 -23.06
C LEU A 591 16.86 -11.46 -24.53
N THR A 592 15.79 -11.28 -25.31
CA THR A 592 15.91 -10.60 -26.61
C THR A 592 15.62 -9.12 -26.42
N VAL A 593 16.47 -8.26 -26.97
CA VAL A 593 16.34 -6.82 -26.90
C VAL A 593 16.52 -6.26 -28.29
N SER A 594 15.56 -5.49 -28.79
CA SER A 594 15.60 -4.98 -30.15
C SER A 594 16.84 -4.11 -30.40
N ASP A 595 17.32 -4.10 -31.64
CA ASP A 595 18.41 -3.20 -32.04
C ASP A 595 18.01 -1.73 -31.90
N GLN A 596 16.72 -1.44 -32.08
CA GLN A 596 16.15 -0.13 -31.81
C GLN A 596 16.32 0.29 -30.34
N ASP A 597 16.15 -0.63 -29.39
CA ASP A 597 16.28 -0.33 -27.96
C ASP A 597 17.74 -0.20 -27.52
N THR A 598 18.60 -1.09 -28.02
CA THR A 598 20.03 -1.08 -27.65
C THR A 598 20.82 0.02 -28.36
N GLY A 599 20.41 0.37 -29.59
CA GLY A 599 21.15 1.23 -30.51
C GLY A 599 22.34 0.55 -31.19
N PHE A 600 22.61 -0.74 -30.90
CA PHE A 600 23.64 -1.48 -31.63
C PHE A 600 23.20 -1.69 -33.07
N ALA A 601 24.16 -1.70 -34.00
CA ALA A 601 23.88 -1.98 -35.40
C ALA A 601 23.53 -3.46 -35.63
N GLU A 602 22.83 -3.72 -36.74
CA GLU A 602 22.31 -5.05 -37.11
C GLU A 602 23.35 -6.16 -36.99
N THR A 603 24.52 -6.02 -37.62
CA THR A 603 25.53 -7.09 -37.67
C THR A 603 26.63 -6.95 -36.61
N TYR A 604 26.43 -6.07 -35.62
CA TYR A 604 27.47 -5.76 -34.64
C TYR A 604 27.30 -6.63 -33.39
N THR A 605 28.35 -7.39 -33.05
CA THR A 605 28.42 -8.15 -31.80
C THR A 605 29.10 -7.32 -30.71
N PRO A 606 28.38 -6.83 -29.68
CA PRO A 606 28.96 -5.99 -28.65
C PRO A 606 29.88 -6.77 -27.70
N THR A 607 30.88 -6.07 -27.15
CA THR A 607 31.78 -6.57 -26.11
C THR A 607 31.11 -6.59 -24.74
N GLY A 608 31.67 -7.34 -23.78
CA GLY A 608 31.15 -7.40 -22.41
C GLY A 608 30.99 -6.03 -21.74
N ASP A 609 31.94 -5.11 -21.96
CA ASP A 609 31.89 -3.74 -21.43
C ASP A 609 30.76 -2.91 -22.08
N GLU A 610 30.50 -3.09 -23.37
CA GLU A 610 29.42 -2.41 -24.09
C GLU A 610 28.05 -2.95 -23.69
N ILE A 611 27.94 -4.27 -23.44
CA ILE A 611 26.72 -4.87 -22.89
C ILE A 611 26.45 -4.32 -21.49
N LYS A 612 27.50 -4.24 -20.66
CA LYS A 612 27.42 -3.63 -19.33
C LYS A 612 26.94 -2.17 -19.38
N ALA A 613 27.39 -1.39 -20.36
CA ALA A 613 26.89 -0.03 -20.57
C ALA A 613 25.36 -0.01 -20.81
N TYR A 614 24.84 -0.89 -21.67
CA TYR A 614 23.40 -1.02 -21.90
C TYR A 614 22.62 -1.37 -20.63
N PHE A 615 23.09 -2.38 -19.88
CA PHE A 615 22.45 -2.78 -18.62
C PHE A 615 22.69 -1.81 -17.45
N ASN A 616 23.52 -0.78 -17.64
CA ASN A 616 23.63 0.40 -16.78
C ASN A 616 22.69 1.55 -17.20
N GLY A 617 21.93 1.38 -18.29
CA GLY A 617 20.96 2.35 -18.77
C GLY A 617 21.47 3.25 -19.90
N TRP A 618 22.52 2.85 -20.62
CA TRP A 618 23.07 3.61 -21.74
C TRP A 618 22.82 2.93 -23.08
N LYS A 619 22.07 3.59 -23.94
CA LYS A 619 21.84 3.20 -25.34
C LYS A 619 22.91 3.79 -26.24
N VAL A 620 23.30 3.08 -27.28
CA VAL A 620 24.20 3.61 -28.31
C VAL A 620 23.49 4.71 -29.09
N LYS A 621 24.11 5.89 -29.16
CA LYS A 621 23.62 7.07 -29.88
C LYS A 621 24.19 7.12 -31.30
N THR A 622 25.49 6.90 -31.42
CA THR A 622 26.20 6.89 -32.70
C THR A 622 27.19 5.75 -32.74
N VAL A 623 27.44 5.25 -33.95
CA VAL A 623 28.44 4.22 -34.24
C VAL A 623 29.44 4.74 -35.26
N ASP A 624 30.63 4.16 -35.27
CA ASP A 624 31.57 4.31 -36.38
C ASP A 624 30.96 3.73 -37.66
N PRO A 625 30.95 4.47 -38.79
CA PRO A 625 30.23 4.05 -39.99
C PRO A 625 30.87 2.87 -40.72
N THR A 626 32.10 2.48 -40.38
CA THR A 626 32.83 1.38 -41.04
C THR A 626 32.88 0.11 -40.21
N THR A 627 33.06 0.27 -38.90
CA THR A 627 33.20 -0.85 -37.95
C THR A 627 31.93 -1.12 -37.16
N PHE A 628 30.95 -0.21 -37.23
CA PHE A 628 29.71 -0.22 -36.44
C PHE A 628 29.92 -0.18 -34.92
N LYS A 629 31.14 0.12 -34.48
CA LYS A 629 31.49 0.21 -33.07
C LYS A 629 30.82 1.44 -32.43
N PRO A 630 30.24 1.34 -31.22
CA PRO A 630 29.71 2.50 -30.50
C PRO A 630 30.74 3.61 -30.28
N THR A 631 30.35 4.84 -30.60
CA THR A 631 31.18 6.06 -30.41
C THR A 631 30.55 7.08 -29.47
N ALA A 632 29.23 7.02 -29.27
CA ALA A 632 28.51 7.85 -28.29
C ALA A 632 27.32 7.10 -27.70
N TRP A 633 26.87 7.57 -26.55
CA TRP A 633 25.88 6.98 -25.68
C TRP A 633 24.88 8.02 -25.19
N VAL A 634 23.66 7.55 -24.97
CA VAL A 634 22.53 8.33 -24.50
C VAL A 634 21.77 7.52 -23.44
N SER A 635 21.22 8.20 -22.44
CA SER A 635 20.40 7.58 -21.41
C SER A 635 19.13 6.95 -22.00
N VAL A 636 18.86 5.68 -21.66
CA VAL A 636 17.58 5.01 -21.99
C VAL A 636 16.41 5.59 -21.21
N VAL A 637 16.70 6.37 -20.16
CA VAL A 637 15.68 7.02 -19.33
C VAL A 637 15.23 8.28 -20.03
N ASP A 638 16.11 9.26 -20.15
CA ASP A 638 15.71 10.62 -20.51
C ASP A 638 16.26 11.11 -21.85
N GLY A 639 16.98 10.28 -22.59
CA GLY A 639 17.57 10.68 -23.87
C GLY A 639 18.71 11.71 -23.71
N THR A 640 19.20 11.92 -22.49
CA THR A 640 20.33 12.82 -22.25
C THR A 640 21.66 12.17 -22.61
N ASP A 641 22.59 12.97 -23.12
CA ASP A 641 23.93 12.51 -23.46
C ASP A 641 24.70 12.07 -22.22
N ALA A 642 25.48 10.99 -22.34
CA ALA A 642 26.42 10.61 -21.29
C ALA A 642 27.38 11.78 -20.98
N PRO A 643 27.63 12.10 -19.69
CA PRO A 643 28.51 13.21 -19.31
C PRO A 643 29.89 13.17 -19.97
N THR A 644 30.44 11.97 -20.16
CA THR A 644 31.55 11.75 -21.08
C THR A 644 31.17 10.64 -22.03
N GLN A 645 31.30 10.90 -23.34
CA GLN A 645 30.95 9.99 -24.43
C GLN A 645 31.99 8.85 -24.59
N THR A 646 32.31 8.16 -23.49
CA THR A 646 33.35 7.14 -23.41
C THR A 646 32.79 5.86 -22.80
N LEU A 647 33.28 4.71 -23.29
CA LEU A 647 32.88 3.39 -22.78
C LEU A 647 33.22 3.23 -21.28
N ASP A 648 34.37 3.77 -20.84
CA ASP A 648 34.80 3.67 -19.45
C ASP A 648 33.85 4.36 -18.48
N TYR A 649 33.21 5.46 -18.89
CA TYR A 649 32.22 6.13 -18.06
C TYR A 649 30.91 5.34 -17.98
N VAL A 650 30.36 4.95 -19.13
CA VAL A 650 29.04 4.31 -19.19
C VAL A 650 29.05 2.88 -18.62
N LYS A 651 30.18 2.18 -18.68
CA LYS A 651 30.32 0.87 -18.03
C LYS A 651 30.49 0.98 -16.52
N ALA A 652 31.04 2.09 -16.01
CA ALA A 652 31.27 2.29 -14.58
C ALA A 652 30.08 2.94 -13.86
N ASN A 653 29.27 3.74 -14.57
CA ASN A 653 28.22 4.56 -13.97
C ASN A 653 26.86 4.19 -14.54
N LYS A 654 25.85 4.04 -13.66
CA LYS A 654 24.45 3.90 -14.10
C LYS A 654 23.91 5.25 -14.57
N ALA A 655 23.07 5.24 -15.60
CA ALA A 655 22.32 6.42 -16.01
C ALA A 655 21.45 6.91 -14.85
N ALA A 656 21.32 8.23 -14.72
CA ALA A 656 20.52 8.83 -13.66
C ALA A 656 19.08 8.30 -13.73
N ASN A 657 18.50 7.97 -12.57
CA ASN A 657 17.15 7.43 -12.46
C ASN A 657 16.89 6.11 -13.20
N TYR A 658 17.92 5.42 -13.70
CA TYR A 658 17.73 4.13 -14.36
C TYR A 658 17.25 3.05 -13.39
N THR A 659 16.17 2.37 -13.74
CA THR A 659 15.67 1.19 -13.04
C THR A 659 16.14 -0.03 -13.84
N PRO A 660 16.98 -0.92 -13.29
CA PRO A 660 17.41 -2.10 -14.03
C PRO A 660 16.27 -3.07 -14.31
N TYR A 661 16.55 -4.01 -15.22
CA TYR A 661 15.67 -5.16 -15.43
C TYR A 661 15.59 -5.98 -14.14
N LYS A 662 14.39 -6.50 -13.84
CA LYS A 662 14.18 -7.37 -12.67
C LYS A 662 13.62 -8.70 -13.13
N LEU A 663 14.19 -9.78 -12.61
CA LEU A 663 13.69 -11.14 -12.74
C LEU A 663 13.21 -11.62 -11.37
N SER A 664 12.00 -12.14 -11.32
CA SER A 664 11.55 -13.00 -10.22
C SER A 664 11.29 -14.39 -10.80
N TYR A 665 11.80 -15.45 -10.19
CA TYR A 665 11.74 -16.80 -10.74
C TYR A 665 11.52 -17.88 -9.68
N VAL A 666 11.04 -19.04 -10.13
CA VAL A 666 10.79 -20.19 -9.28
C VAL A 666 12.08 -20.99 -9.09
N LEU A 667 12.40 -21.35 -7.85
CA LEU A 667 13.52 -22.21 -7.51
C LEU A 667 13.21 -23.69 -7.83
N ALA A 668 14.21 -24.41 -8.32
CA ALA A 668 14.13 -25.87 -8.51
C ALA A 668 13.79 -26.59 -7.21
N ILE A 669 14.48 -26.19 -6.15
CA ILE A 669 14.42 -26.78 -4.81
C ILE A 669 14.05 -25.65 -3.84
N PRO A 670 12.89 -25.74 -3.17
CA PRO A 670 12.52 -24.80 -2.12
C PRO A 670 13.57 -24.76 -1.01
N LYS A 671 13.81 -23.57 -0.44
CA LYS A 671 14.65 -23.39 0.75
C LYS A 671 13.77 -23.10 1.96
N VAL A 672 14.16 -23.58 3.13
CA VAL A 672 13.50 -23.21 4.40
C VAL A 672 14.49 -22.35 5.19
N GLU A 673 14.07 -21.14 5.52
CA GLU A 673 14.90 -20.13 6.18
C GLU A 673 14.18 -19.66 7.45
N GLU A 674 14.85 -19.66 8.61
CA GLU A 674 14.33 -19.04 9.82
C GLU A 674 14.22 -17.52 9.58
N ILE A 675 13.06 -16.93 9.92
CA ILE A 675 12.85 -15.50 9.77
C ILE A 675 12.88 -14.80 11.11
N ARG A 676 13.36 -13.56 11.11
CA ARG A 676 13.24 -12.71 12.28
C ARG A 676 11.78 -12.30 12.45
N SER A 677 11.22 -12.59 13.60
CA SER A 677 9.85 -12.25 13.97
C SER A 677 9.79 -11.62 15.36
N GLU A 678 8.73 -10.86 15.64
CA GLU A 678 8.47 -10.32 16.96
C GLU A 678 7.00 -10.43 17.37
N GLY A 679 6.77 -10.92 18.59
CA GLY A 679 5.45 -11.05 19.19
C GLY A 679 4.69 -12.31 18.75
N ALA A 680 3.48 -12.45 19.30
CA ALA A 680 2.54 -13.51 18.98
C ALA A 680 1.10 -12.98 19.12
N ILE A 681 0.15 -13.66 18.48
CA ILE A 681 -1.29 -13.35 18.56
C ILE A 681 -2.02 -14.42 19.37
N SER A 682 -2.97 -13.98 20.18
CA SER A 682 -4.00 -14.82 20.79
C SER A 682 -5.39 -14.36 20.36
N VAL A 683 -6.33 -15.29 20.32
CA VAL A 683 -7.76 -15.00 20.17
C VAL A 683 -8.40 -15.06 21.55
N ASN A 684 -9.23 -14.07 21.89
CA ASN A 684 -9.95 -13.96 23.17
C ASN A 684 -11.46 -13.78 22.93
N GLY A 685 -12.10 -14.81 22.34
CA GLY A 685 -13.46 -14.67 21.82
C GLY A 685 -13.50 -13.96 20.45
N LEU A 686 -14.43 -13.01 20.28
CA LEU A 686 -14.41 -12.09 19.15
C LEU A 686 -13.22 -11.11 19.30
N THR A 687 -12.23 -11.23 18.42
CA THR A 687 -10.99 -10.44 18.49
C THR A 687 -10.80 -9.62 17.23
N GLN A 688 -10.74 -8.29 17.37
CA GLN A 688 -10.47 -7.39 16.26
C GLN A 688 -8.98 -7.43 15.91
N VAL A 689 -8.67 -7.71 14.64
CA VAL A 689 -7.29 -7.79 14.14
C VAL A 689 -7.11 -6.95 12.89
N GLU A 690 -5.96 -6.29 12.79
CA GLU A 690 -5.49 -5.62 11.59
C GLU A 690 -4.38 -6.47 10.95
N VAL A 691 -4.52 -6.77 9.67
CA VAL A 691 -3.51 -7.52 8.90
C VAL A 691 -2.92 -6.61 7.82
N GLY A 692 -1.60 -6.51 7.75
CA GLY A 692 -0.94 -5.64 6.79
C GLY A 692 0.45 -6.10 6.36
N GLY A 693 1.09 -5.24 5.57
CA GLY A 693 2.48 -5.37 5.15
C GLY A 693 3.15 -4.02 5.19
N GLY A 694 4.48 -4.01 5.23
CA GLY A 694 5.28 -2.79 5.29
C GLY A 694 5.59 -2.31 6.70
N VAL A 695 5.72 -3.21 7.67
CA VAL A 695 6.23 -2.84 9.00
C VAL A 695 7.76 -2.78 9.00
N VAL A 696 8.32 -1.74 9.62
CA VAL A 696 9.74 -1.65 9.96
C VAL A 696 9.86 -1.91 11.45
N MET A 697 10.50 -3.03 11.84
CA MET A 697 10.50 -3.49 13.23
C MET A 697 11.34 -2.64 14.16
N LYS A 698 12.56 -2.27 13.72
CA LYS A 698 13.50 -1.39 14.45
C LYS A 698 14.40 -0.66 13.48
N GLU A 699 14.23 0.65 13.35
CA GLU A 699 15.16 1.53 12.66
C GLU A 699 15.81 2.47 13.67
N THR A 700 17.14 2.64 13.61
CA THR A 700 17.83 3.61 14.48
C THR A 700 17.49 5.02 14.02
N ALA A 701 17.03 5.86 14.95
CA ALA A 701 16.60 7.22 14.66
C ALA A 701 17.46 8.24 15.42
N THR A 702 17.81 9.33 14.74
CA THR A 702 18.62 10.41 15.34
C THR A 702 17.73 11.60 15.68
N ALA A 703 17.75 12.02 16.95
CA ALA A 703 16.95 13.15 17.40
C ALA A 703 17.43 14.48 16.81
N PHE A 704 16.49 15.38 16.55
CA PHE A 704 16.73 16.74 16.11
C PHE A 704 16.01 17.72 17.05
N GLN A 705 16.69 18.79 17.46
CA GLN A 705 16.10 19.79 18.34
C GLN A 705 15.25 20.80 17.55
N PHE A 706 14.08 21.18 18.05
CA PHE A 706 13.19 22.14 17.40
C PHE A 706 12.75 23.24 18.39
N SER A 707 12.42 24.43 17.89
CA SER A 707 12.05 25.59 18.73
C SER A 707 10.66 25.49 19.34
N SER A 708 9.63 25.18 18.55
CA SER A 708 8.27 24.95 19.06
C SER A 708 7.44 24.13 18.09
N ALA A 709 6.67 23.17 18.60
CA ALA A 709 5.73 22.36 17.83
C ALA A 709 4.62 21.80 18.71
N GLY A 710 3.38 22.20 18.45
CA GLY A 710 2.25 21.91 19.34
C GLY A 710 2.48 22.52 20.72
N ASN A 711 2.27 21.73 21.77
CA ASN A 711 2.43 22.15 23.17
C ASN A 711 3.88 22.00 23.70
N ILE A 712 4.81 21.49 22.89
CA ILE A 712 6.21 21.27 23.30
C ILE A 712 7.08 22.42 22.78
N THR A 713 7.83 23.05 23.68
CA THR A 713 8.79 24.13 23.36
C THR A 713 10.21 23.64 23.58
N ASN A 714 11.12 23.96 22.66
CA ASN A 714 12.55 23.60 22.67
C ASN A 714 12.86 22.09 22.73
N GLY A 715 11.90 21.24 22.35
CA GLY A 715 11.98 19.78 22.45
C GLY A 715 12.86 19.09 21.41
N TYR A 716 12.81 17.75 21.43
CA TYR A 716 13.48 16.90 20.45
C TYR A 716 12.45 16.11 19.63
N VAL A 717 12.71 15.92 18.34
CA VAL A 717 11.88 15.11 17.43
C VAL A 717 12.69 14.01 16.78
N LEU A 718 11.99 12.92 16.44
CA LEU A 718 12.46 11.92 15.49
C LEU A 718 11.56 11.94 14.26
N ASN A 719 12.11 11.63 13.08
CA ASN A 719 11.38 11.60 11.80
C ASN A 719 10.89 12.99 11.30
N SER A 720 11.74 14.02 11.34
CA SER A 720 11.40 15.32 10.74
C SER A 720 11.66 15.30 9.23
N ALA A 721 10.75 15.91 8.44
CA ALA A 721 10.80 15.90 6.98
C ALA A 721 12.13 16.39 6.39
N SER A 722 12.74 17.40 7.01
CA SER A 722 13.97 18.04 6.53
C SER A 722 15.21 17.69 7.36
N ASN A 723 15.04 17.05 8.52
CA ASN A 723 16.12 16.80 9.47
C ASN A 723 16.01 15.39 10.04
N ASN A 724 17.01 14.55 9.78
CA ASN A 724 17.04 13.15 10.21
C ASN A 724 15.73 12.38 9.91
N PRO A 725 15.27 12.36 8.64
CA PRO A 725 14.11 11.55 8.26
C PRO A 725 14.45 10.05 8.42
N LEU A 726 13.43 9.24 8.68
CA LEU A 726 13.55 7.79 8.59
C LEU A 726 13.81 7.35 7.15
N ALA A 727 14.28 6.12 6.95
CA ALA A 727 14.54 5.53 5.64
C ALA A 727 13.29 5.52 4.76
N TYR A 728 12.12 5.31 5.36
CA TYR A 728 10.83 5.37 4.69
C TYR A 728 9.90 6.33 5.39
N GLN A 729 9.04 7.00 4.62
CA GLN A 729 7.99 7.86 5.16
C GLN A 729 7.09 7.05 6.09
N ALA A 730 6.84 7.53 7.30
CA ALA A 730 6.04 6.82 8.30
C ALA A 730 4.54 7.19 8.20
N GLU A 731 3.67 6.19 8.11
CA GLU A 731 2.21 6.36 8.21
C GLU A 731 1.75 6.33 9.66
N LYS A 732 2.27 5.38 10.43
CA LYS A 732 1.95 5.20 11.86
C LYS A 732 3.21 4.79 12.60
N ILE A 733 3.53 5.49 13.68
CA ILE A 733 4.56 5.07 14.63
C ILE A 733 3.90 4.13 15.64
N ILE A 734 4.48 2.94 15.81
CA ILE A 734 3.95 1.90 16.70
C ILE A 734 4.60 2.04 18.09
N ALA A 735 5.92 2.25 18.14
CA ALA A 735 6.65 2.42 19.39
C ALA A 735 8.01 3.10 19.16
N VAL A 736 8.48 3.80 20.19
CA VAL A 736 9.86 4.30 20.30
C VAL A 736 10.57 3.48 21.38
N TYR A 737 11.83 3.17 21.17
CA TYR A 737 12.67 2.41 22.10
C TYR A 737 13.86 3.26 22.52
N LYS A 738 14.11 3.35 23.82
CA LYS A 738 15.31 3.95 24.42
C LYS A 738 16.17 2.82 24.98
N ASN A 739 17.37 2.63 24.42
CA ASN A 739 18.29 1.53 24.78
C ASN A 739 17.62 0.14 24.75
N GLY A 740 16.73 -0.07 23.77
CA GLY A 740 16.01 -1.34 23.57
C GLY A 740 14.74 -1.50 24.41
N ILE A 741 14.40 -0.56 25.29
CA ILE A 741 13.19 -0.58 26.13
C ILE A 741 12.16 0.40 25.55
N VAL A 742 10.89 0.01 25.50
CA VAL A 742 9.80 0.90 25.03
C VAL A 742 9.76 2.18 25.86
N ASP A 743 9.90 3.31 25.18
CA ASP A 743 9.84 4.66 25.73
C ASP A 743 8.49 5.29 25.40
N ARG A 744 7.67 5.53 26.42
CA ARG A 744 6.29 6.04 26.30
C ARG A 744 6.20 7.56 26.46
N ASP A 745 7.31 8.25 26.67
CA ASP A 745 7.32 9.71 26.85
C ASP A 745 7.22 10.49 25.54
N TRP A 746 7.40 9.81 24.41
CA TRP A 746 7.29 10.39 23.07
C TRP A 746 5.84 10.59 22.66
N VAL A 747 5.52 11.80 22.19
CA VAL A 747 4.18 12.22 21.74
C VAL A 747 4.15 12.29 20.22
N VAL A 748 3.13 11.70 19.60
CA VAL A 748 2.95 11.73 18.14
C VAL A 748 2.53 13.13 17.68
N GLN A 749 3.11 13.59 16.57
CA GLN A 749 2.77 14.84 15.90
C GLN A 749 2.62 14.62 14.39
N THR A 750 1.79 15.44 13.74
CA THR A 750 1.55 15.37 12.28
C THR A 750 2.26 16.47 11.49
N SER A 751 2.70 17.55 12.15
CA SER A 751 3.34 18.68 11.47
C SER A 751 4.81 18.41 11.15
N ASN A 752 5.25 18.82 9.94
CA ASN A 752 6.64 18.70 9.48
C ASN A 752 7.26 17.29 9.69
N ALA A 753 6.44 16.26 9.46
CA ALA A 753 6.80 14.85 9.55
C ALA A 753 7.29 14.32 8.19
N TYR A 754 8.24 13.39 8.18
CA TYR A 754 8.55 12.63 6.97
C TYR A 754 7.54 11.48 6.82
N GLY A 755 6.46 11.73 6.07
CA GLY A 755 5.26 10.89 6.02
C GLY A 755 4.09 11.61 6.68
N LYS A 756 3.24 10.87 7.40
CA LYS A 756 2.06 11.40 8.10
C LYS A 756 2.35 11.77 9.56
N VAL A 757 3.33 11.11 10.18
CA VAL A 757 3.59 11.24 11.62
C VAL A 757 5.08 11.31 11.95
N ARG A 758 5.37 12.05 13.01
CA ARG A 758 6.65 12.08 13.71
C ARG A 758 6.40 11.95 15.21
N VAL A 759 7.45 11.87 16.01
CA VAL A 759 7.33 11.89 17.47
C VAL A 759 8.19 13.00 18.06
N ALA A 760 7.71 13.61 19.15
CA ALA A 760 8.38 14.67 19.88
C ALA A 760 8.45 14.34 21.37
N ILE A 761 9.48 14.81 22.04
CA ILE A 761 9.68 14.66 23.49
C ILE A 761 10.14 15.99 24.09
N GLU A 762 9.79 16.23 25.35
CA GLU A 762 10.24 17.39 26.11
C GLU A 762 11.74 17.30 26.44
N PRO A 763 12.46 18.43 26.53
CA PRO A 763 13.90 18.43 26.81
C PRO A 763 14.29 17.72 28.10
N SER A 764 13.46 17.84 29.13
CA SER A 764 13.67 17.25 30.46
C SER A 764 13.65 15.71 30.46
N LYS A 765 13.05 15.10 29.44
CA LYS A 765 12.89 13.64 29.32
C LYS A 765 13.82 13.02 28.27
N TYR A 766 14.52 13.85 27.49
CA TYR A 766 15.42 13.38 26.45
C TYR A 766 16.82 13.04 27.00
N GLU A 767 17.38 11.91 26.57
CA GLU A 767 18.71 11.44 26.96
C GLU A 767 19.64 11.37 25.74
N ALA A 768 20.56 12.33 25.60
CA ALA A 768 21.42 12.45 24.43
C ALA A 768 22.37 11.26 24.19
N THR A 769 22.71 10.50 25.25
CA THR A 769 23.60 9.32 25.15
C THR A 769 22.84 8.02 24.85
N ALA A 770 21.50 8.05 24.87
CA ALA A 770 20.70 6.87 24.63
C ALA A 770 20.58 6.56 23.13
N LYS A 771 20.53 5.28 22.79
CA LYS A 771 20.18 4.83 21.44
C LYS A 771 18.66 4.82 21.30
N TYR A 772 18.14 5.57 20.34
CA TYR A 772 16.72 5.58 19.99
C TYR A 772 16.45 4.72 18.75
N GLU A 773 15.48 3.83 18.84
CA GLU A 773 14.98 3.03 17.72
C GLU A 773 13.47 3.22 17.56
N ILE A 774 12.97 3.20 16.33
CA ILE A 774 11.54 3.39 16.04
C ILE A 774 11.00 2.18 15.29
N ARG A 775 9.79 1.79 15.66
CA ARG A 775 8.94 0.88 14.91
C ARG A 775 7.80 1.64 14.26
N TYR A 776 7.56 1.40 12.97
CA TYR A 776 6.53 2.11 12.24
C TYR A 776 6.01 1.33 11.02
N ILE A 777 4.85 1.73 10.53
CA ILE A 777 4.25 1.29 9.26
C ILE A 777 4.64 2.30 8.19
N VAL A 778 5.12 1.82 7.05
CA VAL A 778 5.50 2.65 5.90
C VAL A 778 4.26 3.29 5.27
N ASN A 779 4.34 4.58 4.93
CA ASN A 779 3.29 5.35 4.23
C ASN A 779 3.30 5.13 2.72
N ASN A 780 4.47 5.19 2.09
CA ASN A 780 4.62 4.98 0.64
C ASN A 780 4.61 3.47 0.31
N ARG A 781 3.55 2.77 0.71
CA ARG A 781 3.46 1.30 0.63
C ARG A 781 3.59 0.79 -0.79
N GLN A 782 3.07 1.53 -1.77
CA GLN A 782 3.16 1.22 -3.20
C GLN A 782 4.61 0.96 -3.65
N ALA A 783 5.61 1.64 -3.09
CA ALA A 783 7.02 1.44 -3.46
C ALA A 783 7.72 0.30 -2.70
N PHE A 784 7.07 -0.26 -1.67
CA PHE A 784 7.69 -1.17 -0.71
C PHE A 784 7.06 -2.56 -0.65
N THR A 785 5.73 -2.66 -0.74
CA THR A 785 5.01 -3.92 -0.50
C THR A 785 3.69 -4.00 -1.27
N SER A 786 3.26 -5.22 -1.58
CA SER A 786 1.86 -5.51 -1.94
C SER A 786 0.98 -5.76 -0.69
N SER A 787 -0.33 -5.95 -0.90
CA SER A 787 -1.27 -6.38 0.16
C SER A 787 -1.18 -7.89 0.41
N PRO A 788 -1.27 -8.35 1.68
CA PRO A 788 -1.53 -9.75 1.99
C PRO A 788 -2.95 -10.15 1.56
N VAL A 789 -3.08 -11.33 0.96
CA VAL A 789 -4.35 -11.78 0.36
C VAL A 789 -4.89 -13.02 1.06
N ASN A 790 -4.00 -13.95 1.42
CA ASN A 790 -4.34 -15.20 2.07
C ASN A 790 -3.49 -15.32 3.35
N VAL A 791 -4.07 -14.95 4.49
CA VAL A 791 -3.48 -15.18 5.80
C VAL A 791 -4.35 -16.18 6.54
N SER A 792 -3.84 -17.37 6.78
CA SER A 792 -4.55 -18.41 7.51
C SER A 792 -4.25 -18.28 9.00
N ALA A 793 -5.28 -17.99 9.79
CA ALA A 793 -5.25 -18.08 11.25
C ALA A 793 -5.87 -19.41 11.69
N GLN A 794 -5.11 -20.20 12.45
CA GLN A 794 -5.56 -21.46 13.03
C GLN A 794 -5.48 -21.38 14.55
N PHE A 795 -6.56 -21.76 15.24
CA PHE A 795 -6.66 -21.68 16.70
C PHE A 795 -7.62 -22.74 17.23
N ALA A 796 -7.46 -23.12 18.50
CA ALA A 796 -8.32 -24.10 19.14
C ALA A 796 -9.79 -23.65 19.20
N ASN A 797 -10.71 -24.61 19.02
CA ASN A 797 -12.15 -24.37 19.12
C ASN A 797 -12.75 -24.79 20.48
N ASN A 798 -11.95 -25.43 21.35
CA ASN A 798 -12.35 -25.94 22.65
C ASN A 798 -11.21 -25.83 23.68
N VAL A 799 -11.57 -25.87 24.97
CA VAL A 799 -10.63 -25.64 26.09
C VAL A 799 -9.49 -26.65 26.13
N ARG A 800 -9.74 -27.92 25.75
CA ARG A 800 -8.71 -28.97 25.77
C ARG A 800 -7.62 -28.66 24.75
N SER A 801 -7.99 -28.44 23.49
CA SER A 801 -7.04 -28.13 22.42
C SER A 801 -6.33 -26.78 22.69
N ALA A 802 -7.01 -25.81 23.30
CA ALA A 802 -6.40 -24.55 23.70
C ALA A 802 -5.33 -24.73 24.79
N LEU A 803 -5.60 -25.62 25.77
CA LEU A 803 -4.65 -25.96 26.81
C LEU A 803 -3.45 -26.74 26.25
N GLU A 804 -3.69 -27.70 25.35
CA GLU A 804 -2.63 -28.45 24.65
C GLU A 804 -1.73 -27.49 23.85
N ASP A 805 -2.31 -26.53 23.11
CA ASP A 805 -1.57 -25.50 22.37
C ASP A 805 -0.73 -24.60 23.29
N ALA A 806 -1.32 -24.12 24.38
CA ALA A 806 -0.62 -23.29 25.35
C ALA A 806 0.52 -24.06 26.02
N THR A 807 0.30 -25.32 26.40
CA THR A 807 1.32 -26.19 27.01
C THR A 807 2.48 -26.39 26.06
N LYS A 808 2.20 -26.75 24.80
CA LYS A 808 3.23 -26.91 23.77
C LYS A 808 4.06 -25.64 23.57
N LYS A 809 3.41 -24.47 23.46
CA LYS A 809 4.15 -23.20 23.34
C LYS A 809 5.02 -22.90 24.57
N VAL A 810 4.58 -23.27 25.77
CA VAL A 810 5.38 -23.12 27.00
C VAL A 810 6.60 -24.06 26.99
N GLU A 811 6.44 -25.30 26.56
CA GLU A 811 7.53 -26.27 26.41
C GLU A 811 8.58 -25.79 25.38
N ASP A 812 8.13 -25.33 24.22
CA ASP A 812 8.98 -24.79 23.17
C ASP A 812 9.76 -23.54 23.65
N ASN A 813 9.07 -22.61 24.31
CA ASN A 813 9.68 -21.41 24.90
C ASN A 813 10.72 -21.76 25.97
N THR A 814 10.41 -22.74 26.83
CA THR A 814 11.34 -23.20 27.87
C THR A 814 12.62 -23.77 27.25
N THR A 815 12.46 -24.55 26.18
CA THR A 815 13.59 -25.11 25.41
C THR A 815 14.43 -23.99 24.78
N ALA A 816 13.80 -23.01 24.13
CA ALA A 816 14.48 -21.88 23.51
C ALA A 816 15.24 -21.01 24.53
N ILE A 817 14.64 -20.73 25.70
CA ILE A 817 15.29 -19.98 26.78
C ILE A 817 16.51 -20.74 27.30
N SER A 818 16.42 -22.05 27.48
CA SER A 818 17.55 -22.89 27.89
C SER A 818 18.71 -22.83 26.89
N VAL A 819 18.42 -22.97 25.59
CA VAL A 819 19.43 -22.84 24.52
C VAL A 819 20.08 -21.45 24.54
N ASN A 820 19.29 -20.38 24.60
CA ASN A 820 19.80 -19.01 24.63
C ASN A 820 20.66 -18.73 25.88
N THR A 821 20.28 -19.29 27.03
CA THR A 821 21.06 -19.17 28.27
C THR A 821 22.44 -19.81 28.12
N ASN A 822 22.53 -20.98 27.47
CA ASN A 822 23.81 -21.63 27.20
C ASN A 822 24.67 -20.82 26.22
N ILE A 823 24.07 -20.28 25.15
CA ILE A 823 24.77 -19.41 24.19
C ILE A 823 25.32 -18.16 24.88
N LEU A 824 24.49 -17.49 25.70
CA LEU A 824 24.90 -16.30 26.43
C LEU A 824 26.05 -16.61 27.40
N TYR A 825 25.98 -17.73 28.10
CA TYR A 825 27.04 -18.20 28.99
C TYR A 825 28.36 -18.42 28.23
N ASP A 826 28.32 -19.00 27.04
CA ASP A 826 29.50 -19.19 26.19
C ASP A 826 30.07 -17.87 25.67
N VAL A 827 29.21 -16.92 25.27
CA VAL A 827 29.64 -15.56 24.88
C VAL A 827 30.31 -14.84 26.05
N LEU A 828 29.71 -14.89 27.24
CA LEU A 828 30.27 -14.30 28.45
C LEU A 828 31.60 -14.94 28.85
N LYS A 829 31.75 -16.25 28.68
CA LYS A 829 33.04 -16.94 28.85
C LYS A 829 34.10 -16.43 27.88
N ARG A 830 33.78 -16.28 26.59
CA ARG A 830 34.71 -15.77 25.57
C ARG A 830 35.11 -14.31 25.85
N LEU A 831 34.14 -13.47 26.21
CA LEU A 831 34.37 -12.09 26.65
C LEU A 831 35.31 -12.03 27.86
N LYS A 832 35.06 -12.86 28.88
CA LYS A 832 35.92 -12.95 30.08
C LYS A 832 37.32 -13.47 29.75
N ALA A 833 37.45 -14.31 28.73
CA ALA A 833 38.73 -14.79 28.20
C ALA A 833 39.45 -13.78 27.30
N GLY A 834 38.91 -12.55 27.15
CA GLY A 834 39.52 -11.48 26.36
C GLY A 834 39.26 -11.57 24.86
N GLY A 835 38.28 -12.37 24.43
CA GLY A 835 37.96 -12.58 23.01
C GLY A 835 36.56 -12.13 22.62
N LEU A 836 36.50 -11.07 21.82
CA LEU A 836 35.56 -10.90 20.70
C LEU A 836 36.36 -10.43 19.47
#